data_AF-A0A1G0B7C0-F1
#
_entry.id   AF-A0A1G0B7C0-F1
#
_cell.length_a   1.000
_cell.length_b   1.000
_cell.length_c   1.000
_cell.angle_alpha   90.00
_cell.angle_beta   90.00
_cell.angle_gamma   90.00
#
_symmetry.space_group_name_H-M   'P 1'
#
loop_
_entity.id
_entity.type
_entity.pdbx_description
1 polymer ?
#
loop_
_entity_poly.entity_id
_entity_poly.type
_entity_poly.pdbx_seq_one_letter_code
_entity_poly.pdbx_strand_id
1 'polypeptide(L)'
;MIDIHDRTSRDKGNLFGYLGINSFCSERYKLFYVATPKVACTSLKWWFAEIEGISSDLILATDSDESDPELVIHDALGKVSSGITGLSPSELEIPIISEDYFRFAVVRNPYKRIFSAWQSKILLQEPLQAEPFLNCDFCHRPIKCVADIASLFEEFLEHIATFPEEWLDAHWKPQADLLRPDIISYSLISRIEEPEILVRALREHVKFEIVSPFAANHKNVSLIPYSREFVTDRSAELIGKMYAQDFIAFGYDIAPPESKNKISSDLLKTAIHGITLVRGRNKQIANIRRSLNEQIRLLGDIIATRDNQIMSLDSELTAVYSSHSWMVTRPLRAINSLLHRSKLELKKLTTSLKRNGIRVTVFKIIMRLRRGLVEFPSITTDTFYSTKNAIDDQKALEETFKKKLTLISMVKNEKGILETFAGHALGLFDRIILVDHRSTDGTKEYIKALSERYPAVEFFSFDEPGYYQSQLMTWIVKNIVHQDTLGWVFFLDADEFLPFESREEFNRVLAKYNASPVISMPWLNLVPLDMHSGAVIGGKFLKSDSYAAHCKIAFQPNLIPIDDYIVAQGNHALLVGANHSQSLPVERGFPIYHFPIRTKQQLRNKIFHGVESYRSMGKNRVEGFGAHWDEINKIMDRNGLTDELMAGMIVSYGEPMKPPYIKNISELMREGYSVIQVNSCYSKPSVNFNDIPRNQESRTDSLKQQRVKDVDVGLNEWGRITYDDDKRVLHLC
;
A
#
# COMPACT_ATOMS: atom_id res chain seq x y z
N MET A 1 29.56 -46.13 12.41
CA MET A 1 29.35 -45.10 11.37
C MET A 1 28.71 -45.81 10.19
N ILE A 2 27.44 -45.53 9.93
CA ILE A 2 26.77 -46.02 8.72
C ILE A 2 27.05 -44.98 7.66
N ASP A 3 27.66 -45.40 6.55
CA ASP A 3 27.97 -44.55 5.42
C ASP A 3 26.66 -43.89 4.92
N ILE A 4 26.71 -42.59 4.62
CA ILE A 4 25.58 -41.89 3.99
C ILE A 4 25.20 -42.58 2.67
N HIS A 5 26.10 -43.35 2.07
CA HIS A 5 25.86 -44.17 0.89
C HIS A 5 25.00 -45.44 1.13
N ASP A 6 24.81 -45.90 2.38
CA ASP A 6 24.26 -47.23 2.71
C ASP A 6 22.77 -47.27 3.17
N ARG A 7 22.05 -46.14 3.16
CA ARG A 7 20.60 -46.08 3.51
C ARG A 7 19.68 -45.87 2.30
N THR A 8 18.37 -46.12 2.47
CA THR A 8 17.38 -46.05 1.38
C THR A 8 17.38 -44.68 0.69
N SER A 9 17.13 -44.65 -0.63
CA SER A 9 17.13 -43.43 -1.45
C SER A 9 16.16 -42.34 -0.95
N ARG A 10 15.07 -42.76 -0.27
CA ARG A 10 14.04 -41.88 0.29
C ARG A 10 14.51 -41.12 1.53
N ASP A 11 15.24 -41.78 2.44
CA ASP A 11 15.74 -41.16 3.67
C ASP A 11 16.81 -40.10 3.36
N LYS A 12 17.65 -40.36 2.35
CA LYS A 12 18.62 -39.37 1.86
C LYS A 12 17.92 -38.20 1.20
N GLY A 13 16.95 -38.44 0.31
CA GLY A 13 16.20 -37.37 -0.35
C GLY A 13 15.56 -36.39 0.63
N ASN A 14 14.96 -36.90 1.71
CA ASN A 14 14.35 -36.06 2.75
C ASN A 14 15.38 -35.27 3.55
N LEU A 15 16.52 -35.87 3.90
CA LEU A 15 17.59 -35.19 4.65
C LEU A 15 18.24 -34.09 3.80
N PHE A 16 18.65 -34.39 2.56
CA PHE A 16 19.25 -33.40 1.67
C PHE A 16 18.27 -32.28 1.31
N GLY A 17 16.97 -32.59 1.16
CA GLY A 17 15.94 -31.57 0.98
C GLY A 17 15.82 -30.63 2.19
N TYR A 18 15.87 -31.17 3.41
CA TYR A 18 15.86 -30.35 4.63
C TYR A 18 17.14 -29.50 4.75
N LEU A 19 18.30 -30.10 4.56
CA LEU A 19 19.61 -29.43 4.66
C LEU A 19 19.78 -28.35 3.60
N GLY A 20 19.33 -28.57 2.36
CA GLY A 20 19.44 -27.57 1.30
C GLY A 20 18.83 -26.23 1.69
N ILE A 21 17.69 -26.27 2.41
CA ILE A 21 16.96 -25.06 2.82
C ILE A 21 17.36 -24.59 4.23
N ASN A 22 17.72 -25.50 5.13
CA ASN A 22 17.92 -25.21 6.56
C ASN A 22 19.38 -25.31 7.01
N SER A 23 20.33 -25.31 6.07
CA SER A 23 21.75 -25.22 6.38
C SER A 23 22.40 -23.96 5.79
N PHE A 24 23.50 -23.56 6.42
CA PHE A 24 24.27 -22.36 6.11
C PHE A 24 25.73 -22.75 5.97
N CYS A 25 26.32 -22.49 4.80
CA CYS A 25 27.70 -22.80 4.50
C CYS A 25 28.51 -21.51 4.33
N SER A 26 29.67 -21.45 4.99
CA SER A 26 30.70 -20.46 4.71
C SER A 26 31.91 -21.18 4.13
N GLU A 27 32.17 -20.95 2.85
CA GLU A 27 33.37 -21.44 2.20
C GLU A 27 34.63 -20.75 2.75
N ARG A 28 34.51 -19.44 3.01
CA ARG A 28 35.61 -18.58 3.48
C ARG A 28 36.14 -19.00 4.83
N TYR A 29 35.27 -19.35 5.76
CA TYR A 29 35.63 -19.72 7.13
C TYR A 29 35.49 -21.22 7.40
N LYS A 30 35.12 -22.01 6.37
CA LYS A 30 34.84 -23.45 6.49
C LYS A 30 33.88 -23.74 7.63
N LEU A 31 32.72 -23.08 7.62
CA LEU A 31 31.65 -23.29 8.59
C LEU A 31 30.45 -23.96 7.92
N PHE A 32 29.82 -24.89 8.64
CA PHE A 32 28.54 -25.46 8.22
C PHE A 32 27.58 -25.51 9.41
N TYR A 33 26.52 -24.71 9.34
CA TYR A 33 25.51 -24.63 10.40
C TYR A 33 24.20 -25.25 9.94
N VAL A 34 23.64 -26.15 10.75
CA VAL A 34 22.28 -26.68 10.53
C VAL A 34 21.32 -26.01 11.49
N ALA A 35 20.32 -25.32 10.95
CA ALA A 35 19.43 -24.46 11.71
C ALA A 35 18.26 -25.23 12.34
N THR A 36 18.20 -25.15 13.67
CA THR A 36 17.05 -25.62 14.45
C THR A 36 16.11 -24.45 14.74
N PRO A 37 14.80 -24.55 14.49
CA PRO A 37 13.88 -23.49 14.90
C PRO A 37 13.84 -23.29 16.43
N LYS A 38 13.67 -22.02 16.85
CA LYS A 38 13.43 -21.57 18.25
C LYS A 38 14.62 -21.74 19.22
N VAL A 39 15.83 -21.83 18.69
CA VAL A 39 17.11 -21.88 19.46
C VAL A 39 17.94 -20.60 19.29
N ALA A 40 17.29 -19.45 19.04
CA ALA A 40 17.94 -18.22 18.57
C ALA A 40 18.56 -18.34 17.17
N CYS A 41 17.93 -19.15 16.30
CA CYS A 41 18.38 -19.33 14.91
C CYS A 41 18.38 -18.01 14.12
N THR A 42 17.44 -17.08 14.34
CA THR A 42 17.44 -15.76 13.70
C THR A 42 18.76 -15.02 13.95
N SER A 43 19.23 -15.00 15.20
CA SER A 43 20.51 -14.36 15.58
C SER A 43 21.71 -15.03 14.90
N LEU A 44 21.71 -16.36 14.82
CA LEU A 44 22.76 -17.11 14.12
C LEU A 44 22.76 -16.84 12.62
N LYS A 45 21.58 -16.74 11.98
CA LYS A 45 21.49 -16.41 10.55
C LYS A 45 22.02 -14.99 10.27
N TRP A 46 21.67 -14.02 11.10
CA TRP A 46 22.22 -12.66 11.00
C TRP A 46 23.73 -12.62 11.20
N TRP A 47 24.24 -13.39 12.17
CA TRP A 47 25.67 -13.53 12.39
C TRP A 47 26.38 -14.13 11.16
N PHE A 48 25.81 -15.17 10.53
CA PHE A 48 26.32 -15.72 9.27
C PHE A 48 26.34 -14.67 8.15
N ALA A 49 25.28 -13.88 8.01
CA ALA A 49 25.24 -12.81 7.03
C ALA A 49 26.27 -11.71 7.30
N GLU A 50 26.54 -11.39 8.56
CA GLU A 50 27.52 -10.39 8.97
C GLU A 50 28.96 -10.83 8.65
N ILE A 51 29.33 -12.08 8.99
CA ILE A 51 30.69 -12.58 8.71
C ILE A 51 30.96 -12.74 7.21
N GLU A 52 29.92 -13.02 6.42
CA GLU A 52 29.97 -13.09 4.96
C GLU A 52 29.87 -11.70 4.29
N GLY A 53 29.59 -10.64 5.06
CA GLY A 53 29.55 -9.26 4.57
C GLY A 53 28.33 -8.90 3.74
N ILE A 54 27.23 -9.65 3.87
CA ILE A 54 26.00 -9.49 3.07
C ILE A 54 24.81 -8.92 3.87
N SER A 55 25.02 -8.56 5.13
CA SER A 55 23.98 -8.02 6.02
C SER A 55 23.32 -6.75 5.46
N SER A 56 24.07 -5.86 4.81
CA SER A 56 23.54 -4.63 4.21
C SER A 56 22.62 -4.91 3.00
N ASP A 57 22.99 -5.88 2.16
CA ASP A 57 22.19 -6.26 0.99
C ASP A 57 20.86 -6.91 1.38
N LEU A 58 20.85 -7.62 2.52
CA LEU A 58 19.63 -8.22 3.09
C LEU A 58 18.68 -7.18 3.67
N ILE A 59 19.19 -6.13 4.31
CA ILE A 59 18.36 -5.03 4.83
C ILE A 59 17.69 -4.24 3.69
N LEU A 60 18.33 -4.18 2.52
CA LEU A 60 17.80 -3.52 1.33
C LEU A 60 16.89 -4.42 0.49
N ALA A 61 16.73 -5.70 0.86
CA ALA A 61 15.87 -6.63 0.14
C ALA A 61 14.39 -6.25 0.32
N THR A 62 13.72 -5.87 -0.77
CA THR A 62 12.31 -5.41 -0.77
C THR A 62 11.29 -6.53 -0.94
N ASP A 63 11.75 -7.76 -1.22
CA ASP A 63 10.90 -8.87 -1.69
C ASP A 63 10.74 -9.96 -0.62
N SER A 64 10.73 -9.56 0.66
CA SER A 64 10.49 -10.43 1.81
C SER A 64 9.00 -10.46 2.16
N ASP A 65 8.47 -11.66 2.39
CA ASP A 65 7.12 -11.86 2.91
C ASP A 65 7.04 -11.60 4.42
N GLU A 66 8.18 -11.49 5.11
CA GLU A 66 8.24 -11.24 6.55
C GLU A 66 7.87 -9.80 6.93
N SER A 67 7.00 -9.67 7.93
CA SER A 67 6.49 -8.36 8.41
C SER A 67 7.43 -7.64 9.40
N ASP A 68 8.48 -8.32 9.85
CA ASP A 68 9.48 -7.78 10.76
C ASP A 68 10.84 -7.74 10.04
N PRO A 69 11.51 -6.57 9.95
CA PRO A 69 12.84 -6.44 9.35
C PRO A 69 13.87 -7.45 9.90
N GLU A 70 13.76 -7.87 11.16
CA GLU A 70 14.67 -8.88 11.73
C GLU A 70 14.38 -10.30 11.21
N LEU A 71 13.18 -10.56 10.70
CA LEU A 71 12.77 -11.86 10.18
C LEU A 71 13.03 -12.01 8.68
N VAL A 72 13.30 -10.92 7.95
CA VAL A 72 13.71 -10.90 6.53
C VAL A 72 14.85 -11.90 6.23
N ILE A 73 15.70 -12.18 7.21
CA ILE A 73 16.78 -13.18 7.08
C ILE A 73 16.26 -14.61 6.78
N HIS A 74 15.00 -14.92 7.08
CA HIS A 74 14.43 -16.25 6.89
C HIS A 74 14.08 -16.56 5.44
N ASP A 75 13.76 -15.56 4.62
CA ASP A 75 13.33 -15.73 3.23
C ASP A 75 14.20 -14.98 2.21
N ALA A 76 14.86 -13.89 2.60
CA ALA A 76 15.72 -13.11 1.70
C ALA A 76 17.11 -13.73 1.52
N LEU A 77 17.63 -14.49 2.49
CA LEU A 77 19.03 -14.95 2.44
C LEU A 77 19.33 -15.85 1.24
N GLY A 78 18.44 -16.82 0.95
CA GLY A 78 18.60 -17.69 -0.22
C GLY A 78 18.46 -16.96 -1.56
N LYS A 79 17.79 -15.80 -1.57
CA LYS A 79 17.64 -14.94 -2.76
C LYS A 79 18.87 -14.06 -2.98
N VAL A 80 19.50 -13.58 -1.91
CA VAL A 80 20.68 -12.72 -1.95
C VAL A 80 21.96 -13.51 -2.19
N SER A 81 22.11 -14.70 -1.60
CA SER A 81 23.28 -15.55 -1.80
C SER A 81 22.94 -17.04 -1.72
N SER A 82 22.68 -17.63 -2.89
CA SER A 82 22.44 -19.08 -3.02
C SER A 82 23.64 -19.95 -2.67
N GLY A 83 24.83 -19.36 -2.53
CA GLY A 83 26.06 -20.05 -2.10
C GLY A 83 26.18 -20.23 -0.58
N ILE A 84 25.36 -19.54 0.22
CA ILE A 84 25.35 -19.66 1.68
C ILE A 84 24.22 -20.56 2.14
N THR A 85 23.03 -20.48 1.54
CA THR A 85 21.87 -21.32 1.83
C THR A 85 21.09 -21.60 0.53
N GLY A 86 20.23 -22.61 0.50
CA GLY A 86 19.61 -23.09 -0.74
C GLY A 86 20.52 -24.05 -1.54
N LEU A 87 21.40 -24.77 -0.83
CA LEU A 87 22.46 -25.59 -1.42
C LEU A 87 21.87 -26.84 -2.10
N SER A 88 22.35 -27.14 -3.30
CA SER A 88 22.03 -28.39 -4.00
C SER A 88 22.69 -29.59 -3.30
N PRO A 89 22.20 -30.82 -3.54
CA PRO A 89 22.81 -32.03 -2.96
C PRO A 89 24.33 -32.13 -3.22
N SER A 90 24.79 -31.75 -4.41
CA SER A 90 26.23 -31.75 -4.75
C SER A 90 27.03 -30.70 -3.99
N GLU A 91 26.45 -29.54 -3.67
CA GLU A 91 27.11 -28.49 -2.89
C GLU A 91 27.17 -28.85 -1.40
N LEU A 92 26.31 -29.75 -0.94
CA LEU A 92 26.27 -30.25 0.43
C LEU A 92 27.27 -31.39 0.71
N GLU A 93 27.73 -32.11 -0.31
CA GLU A 93 28.63 -33.27 -0.11
C GLU A 93 29.91 -32.90 0.62
N ILE A 94 30.61 -31.85 0.18
CA ILE A 94 31.90 -31.46 0.76
C ILE A 94 31.75 -30.92 2.19
N PRO A 95 30.87 -29.94 2.49
CA PRO A 95 30.70 -29.42 3.85
C PRO A 95 30.27 -30.47 4.89
N ILE A 96 29.50 -31.48 4.46
CA ILE A 96 29.02 -32.55 5.35
C ILE A 96 30.13 -33.56 5.67
N ILE A 97 31.02 -33.86 4.72
CA ILE A 97 31.98 -34.97 4.83
C ILE A 97 33.40 -34.49 5.19
N SER A 98 33.84 -33.33 4.69
CA SER A 98 35.23 -32.87 4.84
C SER A 98 35.56 -32.45 6.26
N GLU A 99 36.64 -32.96 6.84
CA GLU A 99 37.12 -32.56 8.17
C GLU A 99 37.55 -31.09 8.28
N ASP A 100 37.69 -30.38 7.15
CA ASP A 100 38.04 -28.96 7.13
C ASP A 100 36.90 -28.06 7.65
N TYR A 101 35.65 -28.52 7.58
CA TYR A 101 34.49 -27.72 8.02
C TYR A 101 34.18 -27.93 9.48
N PHE A 102 34.01 -26.83 10.20
CA PHE A 102 33.40 -26.84 11.51
C PHE A 102 31.88 -26.92 11.36
N ARG A 103 31.36 -28.13 11.54
CA ARG A 103 29.93 -28.43 11.49
C ARG A 103 29.32 -28.21 12.85
N PHE A 104 28.32 -27.34 12.95
CA PHE A 104 27.66 -27.11 14.22
C PHE A 104 26.15 -26.97 14.12
N ALA A 105 25.51 -27.22 15.26
CA ALA A 105 24.11 -26.97 15.46
C ALA A 105 23.88 -26.43 16.87
N VAL A 106 22.71 -25.81 17.06
CA VAL A 106 22.29 -25.35 18.38
C VAL A 106 20.98 -26.04 18.75
N VAL A 107 20.89 -26.46 20.00
CA VAL A 107 19.72 -27.10 20.59
C VAL A 107 19.25 -26.33 21.81
N ARG A 108 18.00 -26.57 22.20
CA ARG A 108 17.38 -25.97 23.38
C ARG A 108 16.63 -27.04 24.15
N ASN A 109 16.46 -26.86 25.45
CA ASN A 109 15.66 -27.76 26.28
C ASN A 109 14.27 -27.96 25.62
N PRO A 110 13.81 -29.21 25.41
CA PRO A 110 12.59 -29.50 24.66
C PRO A 110 11.38 -28.71 25.14
N TYR A 111 11.14 -28.64 26.46
CA TYR A 111 10.04 -27.87 27.06
C TYR A 111 10.06 -26.41 26.64
N LYS A 112 11.22 -25.76 26.78
CA LYS A 112 11.37 -24.34 26.44
C LYS A 112 11.24 -24.09 24.94
N ARG A 113 11.69 -25.04 24.12
CA ARG A 113 11.62 -24.97 22.65
C ARG A 113 10.17 -25.07 22.17
N ILE A 114 9.45 -26.12 22.55
CA ILE A 114 8.06 -26.32 22.09
C ILE A 114 7.12 -25.23 22.62
N PHE A 115 7.32 -24.76 23.85
CA PHE A 115 6.56 -23.63 24.38
C PHE A 115 6.83 -22.34 23.59
N SER A 116 8.09 -22.09 23.22
CA SER A 116 8.44 -20.93 22.38
C SER A 116 7.85 -21.03 20.98
N ALA A 117 7.83 -22.24 20.39
CA ALA A 117 7.20 -22.50 19.10
C ALA A 117 5.69 -22.21 19.17
N TRP A 118 4.98 -22.89 20.08
CA TRP A 118 3.56 -22.72 20.32
C TRP A 118 3.18 -21.26 20.55
N GLN A 119 3.91 -20.56 21.42
CA GLN A 119 3.64 -19.15 21.71
C GLN A 119 3.73 -18.29 20.45
N SER A 120 4.84 -18.38 19.72
CA SER A 120 5.06 -17.50 18.58
C SER A 120 4.19 -17.81 17.36
N LYS A 121 3.80 -19.08 17.17
CA LYS A 121 3.12 -19.53 15.97
C LYS A 121 1.62 -19.69 16.18
N ILE A 122 1.22 -20.31 17.28
CA ILE A 122 -0.17 -20.68 17.55
C ILE A 122 -0.83 -19.66 18.48
N LEU A 123 -0.24 -19.38 19.63
CA LEU A 123 -0.82 -18.45 20.61
C LEU A 123 -0.97 -17.05 20.01
N LEU A 124 0.02 -16.56 19.27
CA LEU A 124 -0.01 -15.27 18.59
C LEU A 124 -0.70 -15.32 17.21
N GLN A 125 -1.19 -16.49 16.78
CA GLN A 125 -1.86 -16.71 15.50
C GLN A 125 -1.03 -16.19 14.30
N GLU A 126 0.22 -16.63 14.17
CA GLU A 126 1.04 -16.28 13.00
C GLU A 126 0.35 -16.81 11.72
N PRO A 127 0.18 -15.98 10.68
CA PRO A 127 -0.70 -16.31 9.55
C PRO A 127 -0.48 -17.67 8.88
N LEU A 128 0.77 -18.09 8.67
CA LEU A 128 1.07 -19.31 7.92
C LEU A 128 0.96 -20.56 8.80
N GLN A 129 1.58 -20.53 9.97
CA GLN A 129 1.64 -21.69 10.86
C GLN A 129 0.35 -21.89 11.66
N ALA A 130 -0.43 -20.84 11.92
CA ALA A 130 -1.69 -20.98 12.66
C ALA A 130 -2.85 -21.46 11.78
N GLU A 131 -2.78 -21.28 10.45
CA GLU A 131 -3.89 -21.58 9.52
C GLU A 131 -4.51 -22.97 9.71
N PRO A 132 -3.73 -24.07 9.84
CA PRO A 132 -4.28 -25.41 10.07
C PRO A 132 -5.04 -25.55 11.39
N PHE A 133 -4.69 -24.74 12.38
CA PHE A 133 -5.21 -24.81 13.74
C PHE A 133 -6.34 -23.81 14.01
N LEU A 134 -6.70 -22.96 13.04
CA LEU A 134 -7.72 -21.92 13.23
C LEU A 134 -9.11 -22.48 13.52
N ASN A 135 -9.37 -23.76 13.26
CA ASN A 135 -10.64 -24.41 13.63
C ASN A 135 -10.60 -25.06 15.02
N CYS A 136 -9.44 -25.10 15.67
CA CYS A 136 -9.28 -25.66 17.00
C CYS A 136 -9.68 -24.65 18.08
N ASP A 137 -10.43 -25.10 19.09
CA ASP A 137 -10.94 -24.23 20.16
C ASP A 137 -9.82 -23.50 20.93
N PHE A 138 -8.67 -24.16 21.11
CA PHE A 138 -7.52 -23.58 21.83
C PHE A 138 -6.92 -22.34 21.14
N CYS A 139 -7.20 -22.11 19.86
CA CYS A 139 -6.73 -20.91 19.16
C CYS A 139 -7.53 -19.65 19.54
N HIS A 140 -8.80 -19.80 19.96
CA HIS A 140 -9.74 -18.68 20.16
C HIS A 140 -10.11 -18.43 21.61
N ARG A 141 -9.88 -19.40 22.50
CA ARG A 141 -10.25 -19.28 23.91
C ARG A 141 -9.52 -18.08 24.56
N PRO A 142 -10.23 -17.24 25.35
CA PRO A 142 -9.61 -16.09 26.00
C PRO A 142 -8.69 -16.52 27.15
N ILE A 143 -7.59 -15.79 27.33
CA ILE A 143 -6.61 -16.00 28.40
C ILE A 143 -6.91 -14.99 29.52
N LYS A 144 -7.19 -15.49 30.73
CA LYS A 144 -7.47 -14.65 31.91
C LYS A 144 -6.47 -14.88 33.03
N CYS A 145 -5.92 -16.08 33.11
CA CYS A 145 -4.97 -16.49 34.15
C CYS A 145 -3.91 -17.45 33.60
N VAL A 146 -2.92 -17.79 34.45
CA VAL A 146 -1.85 -18.74 34.12
C VAL A 146 -2.40 -20.12 33.77
N ALA A 147 -3.46 -20.57 34.47
CA ALA A 147 -4.07 -21.87 34.21
C ALA A 147 -4.66 -21.98 32.79
N ASP A 148 -5.17 -20.88 32.24
CA ASP A 148 -5.65 -20.87 30.85
C ASP A 148 -4.50 -21.10 29.87
N ILE A 149 -3.33 -20.50 30.11
CA ILE A 149 -2.15 -20.72 29.25
C ILE A 149 -1.71 -22.18 29.30
N ALA A 150 -1.66 -22.77 30.51
CA ALA A 150 -1.30 -24.17 30.70
C ALA A 150 -2.28 -25.11 29.96
N SER A 151 -3.58 -24.87 30.11
CA SER A 151 -4.63 -25.65 29.43
C SER A 151 -4.56 -25.53 27.91
N LEU A 152 -4.38 -24.33 27.36
CA LEU A 152 -4.29 -24.14 25.90
C LEU A 152 -3.01 -24.74 25.31
N PHE A 153 -1.93 -24.72 26.07
CA PHE A 153 -0.68 -25.36 25.67
C PHE A 153 -0.81 -26.89 25.69
N GLU A 154 -1.46 -27.46 26.71
CA GLU A 154 -1.78 -28.89 26.78
C GLU A 154 -2.64 -29.34 25.60
N GLU A 155 -3.73 -28.65 25.31
CA GLU A 155 -4.64 -28.99 24.19
C GLU A 155 -3.90 -28.97 22.84
N PHE A 156 -2.99 -28.01 22.65
CA PHE A 156 -2.13 -28.00 21.47
C PHE A 156 -1.21 -29.24 21.41
N LEU A 157 -0.58 -29.61 22.51
CA LEU A 157 0.29 -30.80 22.58
C LEU A 157 -0.51 -32.09 22.30
N GLU A 158 -1.72 -32.20 22.84
CA GLU A 158 -2.61 -33.33 22.57
C GLU A 158 -2.99 -33.42 21.10
N HIS A 159 -3.32 -32.28 20.49
CA HIS A 159 -3.64 -32.20 19.08
C HIS A 159 -2.48 -32.70 18.21
N ILE A 160 -1.28 -32.14 18.37
CA ILE A 160 -0.12 -32.56 17.55
C ILE A 160 0.38 -33.98 17.89
N ALA A 161 0.11 -34.49 19.09
CA ALA A 161 0.39 -35.89 19.43
C ALA A 161 -0.61 -36.86 18.75
N THR A 162 -1.83 -36.40 18.50
CA THR A 162 -2.91 -37.19 17.88
C THR A 162 -2.80 -37.22 16.36
N PHE A 163 -2.27 -36.16 15.75
CA PHE A 163 -2.14 -36.03 14.29
C PHE A 163 -0.66 -35.97 13.86
N PRO A 164 0.01 -37.13 13.66
CA PRO A 164 1.44 -37.18 13.33
C PRO A 164 1.81 -36.51 12.00
N GLU A 165 0.85 -36.36 11.08
CA GLU A 165 1.06 -35.67 9.80
C GLU A 165 1.42 -34.19 10.00
N GLU A 166 1.01 -33.60 11.12
CA GLU A 166 1.36 -32.22 11.46
C GLU A 166 2.84 -32.10 11.84
N TRP A 167 3.56 -33.19 12.18
CA TRP A 167 5.00 -33.18 12.50
C TRP A 167 5.91 -32.84 11.31
N LEU A 168 5.33 -32.59 10.13
CA LEU A 168 6.07 -32.08 8.98
C LEU A 168 6.64 -30.68 9.22
N ASP A 169 6.07 -29.88 10.14
CA ASP A 169 6.62 -28.58 10.47
C ASP A 169 7.83 -28.69 11.42
N ALA A 170 8.93 -28.07 11.02
CA ALA A 170 10.19 -28.06 11.76
C ALA A 170 10.12 -27.34 13.12
N HIS A 171 9.09 -26.53 13.40
CA HIS A 171 8.96 -25.79 14.66
C HIS A 171 8.65 -26.70 15.86
N TRP A 172 7.93 -27.80 15.65
CA TRP A 172 7.57 -28.77 16.70
C TRP A 172 8.10 -30.19 16.45
N LYS A 173 8.75 -30.44 15.31
CA LYS A 173 9.51 -31.69 15.12
C LYS A 173 10.66 -31.81 16.13
N PRO A 174 10.97 -33.01 16.65
CA PRO A 174 12.12 -33.23 17.53
C PRO A 174 13.45 -32.78 16.89
N GLN A 175 14.34 -32.20 17.69
CA GLN A 175 15.60 -31.65 17.23
C GLN A 175 16.54 -32.76 16.72
N ALA A 176 16.52 -33.94 17.32
CA ALA A 176 17.30 -35.09 16.87
C ALA A 176 16.90 -35.53 15.46
N ASP A 177 15.61 -35.43 15.12
CA ASP A 177 15.10 -35.78 13.79
C ASP A 177 15.44 -34.72 12.73
N LEU A 178 15.57 -33.47 13.14
CA LEU A 178 16.00 -32.37 12.26
C LEU A 178 17.51 -32.42 12.01
N LEU A 179 18.30 -32.58 13.08
CA LEU A 179 19.75 -32.49 13.02
C LEU A 179 20.41 -33.79 12.58
N ARG A 180 19.75 -34.94 12.78
CA ARG A 180 20.25 -36.27 12.41
C ARG A 180 21.73 -36.48 12.82
N PRO A 181 22.07 -36.36 14.12
CA PRO A 181 23.44 -36.60 14.59
C PRO A 181 23.89 -38.06 14.40
N ASP A 182 22.96 -38.98 14.09
CA ASP A 182 23.26 -40.35 13.67
C ASP A 182 23.82 -40.43 12.24
N ILE A 183 23.67 -39.37 11.44
CA ILE A 183 24.15 -39.25 10.06
C ILE A 183 25.26 -38.19 9.94
N ILE A 184 25.03 -36.99 10.47
CA ILE A 184 25.94 -35.86 10.31
C ILE A 184 26.93 -35.84 11.49
N SER A 185 28.22 -35.88 11.16
CA SER A 185 29.28 -35.80 12.16
C SER A 185 29.55 -34.34 12.53
N TYR A 186 28.78 -33.82 13.50
CA TYR A 186 28.96 -32.45 13.98
C TYR A 186 30.26 -32.30 14.78
N SER A 187 30.99 -31.22 14.51
CA SER A 187 32.10 -30.76 15.33
C SER A 187 31.61 -30.28 16.70
N LEU A 188 30.43 -29.63 16.74
CA LEU A 188 29.79 -29.21 18.00
C LEU A 188 28.26 -29.12 17.88
N ILE A 189 27.55 -29.73 18.83
CA ILE A 189 26.13 -29.43 19.06
C ILE A 189 26.03 -28.71 20.41
N SER A 190 25.76 -27.41 20.38
CA SER A 190 25.75 -26.57 21.59
C SER A 190 24.35 -26.35 22.12
N ARG A 191 24.20 -26.28 23.44
CA ARG A 191 22.96 -25.85 24.08
C ARG A 191 22.89 -24.33 24.11
N ILE A 192 21.73 -23.76 23.76
CA ILE A 192 21.52 -22.30 23.81
C ILE A 192 21.57 -21.77 25.25
N GLU A 193 21.34 -22.63 26.24
CA GLU A 193 21.48 -22.30 27.66
C GLU A 193 22.94 -22.04 28.07
N GLU A 194 23.91 -22.46 27.25
CA GLU A 194 25.36 -22.38 27.51
C GLU A 194 26.07 -21.70 26.30
N PRO A 195 25.72 -20.44 25.96
CA PRO A 195 26.15 -19.81 24.70
C PRO A 195 27.67 -19.64 24.59
N GLU A 196 28.37 -19.53 25.73
CA GLU A 196 29.82 -19.36 25.80
C GLU A 196 30.61 -20.52 25.18
N ILE A 197 30.05 -21.74 25.19
CA ILE A 197 30.70 -22.93 24.62
C ILE A 197 30.81 -22.77 23.10
N LEU A 198 29.71 -22.42 22.44
CA LEU A 198 29.69 -22.19 21.01
C LEU A 198 30.59 -21.02 20.61
N VAL A 199 30.50 -19.89 21.33
CA VAL A 199 31.29 -18.69 21.04
C VAL A 199 32.79 -19.00 21.10
N ARG A 200 33.22 -19.76 22.11
CA ARG A 200 34.61 -20.19 22.25
C ARG A 200 35.06 -21.06 21.09
N ALA A 201 34.29 -22.10 20.76
CA ALA A 201 34.63 -23.02 19.68
C ALA A 201 34.68 -22.33 18.31
N LEU A 202 33.75 -21.40 18.04
CA LEU A 202 33.76 -20.60 16.81
C LEU A 202 35.00 -19.68 16.73
N ARG A 203 35.40 -19.04 17.84
CA ARG A 203 36.61 -18.21 17.88
C ARG A 203 37.87 -19.02 17.62
N GLU A 204 37.96 -20.21 18.19
CA GLU A 204 39.09 -21.13 17.99
C GLU A 204 39.19 -21.58 16.52
N HIS A 205 38.06 -21.87 15.86
CA HIS A 205 38.04 -22.30 14.46
C HIS A 205 38.33 -21.17 13.46
N VAL A 206 37.65 -20.04 13.60
CA VAL A 206 37.73 -18.91 12.64
C VAL A 206 39.06 -18.15 12.76
N LYS A 207 39.80 -18.30 13.88
CA LYS A 207 41.12 -17.70 14.12
C LYS A 207 41.18 -16.16 13.98
N PHE A 208 40.05 -15.49 14.17
CA PHE A 208 39.91 -14.02 14.19
C PHE A 208 38.91 -13.61 15.26
N GLU A 209 38.93 -12.34 15.70
CA GLU A 209 37.93 -11.82 16.62
C GLU A 209 36.56 -11.72 15.94
N ILE A 210 35.71 -12.71 16.20
CA ILE A 210 34.30 -12.69 15.83
C ILE A 210 33.46 -12.06 16.94
N VAL A 211 32.52 -11.20 16.54
CA VAL A 211 31.43 -10.74 17.41
C VAL A 211 30.60 -11.97 17.80
N SER A 212 30.20 -12.06 19.07
CA SER A 212 29.40 -13.21 19.52
C SER A 212 28.05 -13.23 18.78
N PRO A 213 27.60 -14.39 18.26
CA PRO A 213 26.29 -14.52 17.60
C PRO A 213 25.11 -14.12 18.49
N PHE A 214 25.34 -14.01 19.81
CA PHE A 214 24.34 -13.69 20.81
C PHE A 214 24.57 -12.33 21.49
N ALA A 215 25.50 -11.50 20.98
CA ALA A 215 25.83 -10.20 21.59
C ALA A 215 24.73 -9.14 21.44
N ALA A 216 23.97 -9.15 20.33
CA ALA A 216 22.90 -8.19 20.05
C ALA A 216 21.59 -8.46 20.85
N ASN A 217 21.65 -9.28 21.89
CA ASN A 217 20.51 -9.85 22.61
C ASN A 217 19.70 -8.79 23.36
N HIS A 218 18.62 -8.25 22.79
CA HIS A 218 17.44 -7.79 23.55
C HIS A 218 16.10 -7.75 22.77
N LYS A 219 16.07 -7.99 21.45
CA LYS A 219 14.84 -7.79 20.66
C LYS A 219 13.97 -9.02 20.41
N ASN A 220 14.54 -10.23 20.47
CA ASN A 220 13.82 -11.50 20.26
C ASN A 220 13.39 -12.19 21.57
N VAL A 221 12.85 -11.42 22.52
CA VAL A 221 12.35 -11.96 23.79
C VAL A 221 10.91 -12.45 23.59
N SER A 222 10.64 -13.71 23.95
CA SER A 222 9.27 -14.22 23.99
C SER A 222 8.40 -13.29 24.83
N LEU A 223 7.22 -12.92 24.32
CA LEU A 223 6.25 -12.07 25.01
C LEU A 223 5.93 -12.58 26.42
N ILE A 224 5.88 -13.91 26.57
CA ILE A 224 5.76 -14.60 27.84
C ILE A 224 7.01 -15.46 28.06
N PRO A 225 7.82 -15.20 29.09
CA PRO A 225 8.91 -16.09 29.49
C PRO A 225 8.38 -17.47 29.87
N TYR A 226 9.13 -18.52 29.56
CA TYR A 226 8.76 -19.88 30.00
C TYR A 226 8.65 -19.94 31.53
N SER A 227 7.61 -20.62 32.02
CA SER A 227 7.38 -20.93 33.43
C SER A 227 7.01 -22.40 33.59
N ARG A 228 7.45 -23.02 34.70
CA ARG A 228 7.04 -24.38 35.07
C ARG A 228 5.52 -24.50 35.23
N GLU A 229 4.86 -23.39 35.59
CA GLU A 229 3.40 -23.30 35.81
C GLU A 229 2.58 -23.52 34.52
N PHE A 230 3.20 -23.41 33.35
CA PHE A 230 2.53 -23.67 32.07
C PHE A 230 2.54 -25.15 31.66
N VAL A 231 3.29 -25.98 32.38
CA VAL A 231 3.44 -27.40 32.05
C VAL A 231 2.59 -28.19 33.03
N THR A 232 1.49 -28.75 32.56
CA THR A 232 0.70 -29.71 33.33
C THR A 232 1.40 -31.07 33.38
N ASP A 233 0.95 -31.98 34.24
CA ASP A 233 1.47 -33.36 34.28
C ASP A 233 1.26 -34.07 32.94
N ARG A 234 0.11 -33.82 32.30
CA ARG A 234 -0.21 -34.34 30.98
C ARG A 234 0.70 -33.75 29.90
N SER A 235 0.94 -32.43 29.91
CA SER A 235 1.91 -31.79 29.01
C SER A 235 3.31 -32.37 29.19
N ALA A 236 3.72 -32.63 30.44
CA ALA A 236 5.03 -33.22 30.74
C ALA A 236 5.15 -34.64 30.20
N GLU A 237 4.11 -35.46 30.35
CA GLU A 237 4.04 -36.81 29.79
C GLU A 237 4.15 -36.79 28.25
N LEU A 238 3.36 -35.93 27.59
CA LEU A 238 3.36 -35.79 26.14
C LEU A 238 4.73 -35.36 25.62
N ILE A 239 5.31 -34.30 26.20
CA ILE A 239 6.65 -33.82 25.81
C ILE A 239 7.70 -34.90 26.05
N GLY A 240 7.65 -35.59 27.18
CA GLY A 240 8.57 -36.68 27.52
C GLY A 240 8.56 -37.80 26.48
N LYS A 241 7.38 -38.16 25.96
CA LYS A 241 7.23 -39.17 24.89
C LYS A 241 7.66 -38.63 23.53
N MET A 242 7.15 -37.46 23.14
CA MET A 242 7.37 -36.90 21.80
C MET A 242 8.84 -36.52 21.55
N TYR A 243 9.53 -36.01 22.57
CA TYR A 243 10.90 -35.53 22.48
C TYR A 243 11.91 -36.44 23.19
N ALA A 244 11.56 -37.71 23.43
CA ALA A 244 12.42 -38.68 24.12
C ALA A 244 13.85 -38.70 23.57
N GLN A 245 13.99 -38.68 22.24
CA GLN A 245 15.29 -38.71 21.58
C GLN A 245 16.08 -37.41 21.79
N ASP A 246 15.44 -36.25 21.92
CA ASP A 246 16.13 -34.98 22.20
C ASP A 246 16.75 -35.00 23.61
N PHE A 247 16.01 -35.52 24.60
CA PHE A 247 16.51 -35.64 25.97
C PHE A 247 17.76 -36.52 26.03
N ILE A 248 17.72 -37.66 25.34
CA ILE A 248 18.84 -38.62 25.28
C ILE A 248 20.01 -38.05 24.48
N ALA A 249 19.77 -37.61 23.23
CA ALA A 249 20.82 -37.23 22.30
C ALA A 249 21.56 -35.96 22.73
N PHE A 250 20.90 -35.04 23.42
CA PHE A 250 21.47 -33.77 23.83
C PHE A 250 21.65 -33.63 25.35
N GLY A 251 21.39 -34.70 26.11
CA GLY A 251 21.64 -34.80 27.55
C GLY A 251 20.80 -33.84 28.40
N TYR A 252 19.55 -33.60 28.02
CA TYR A 252 18.60 -32.81 28.83
C TYR A 252 17.89 -33.69 29.86
N ASP A 253 17.56 -33.11 31.01
CA ASP A 253 16.69 -33.75 31.99
C ASP A 253 15.28 -33.89 31.43
N ILE A 254 14.66 -35.06 31.67
CA ILE A 254 13.28 -35.38 31.32
C ILE A 254 12.31 -34.58 32.19
N ALA A 255 12.72 -34.20 33.41
CA ALA A 255 11.90 -33.35 34.26
C ALA A 255 11.76 -31.93 33.66
N PRO A 256 10.55 -31.32 33.75
CA PRO A 256 10.38 -29.95 33.27
C PRO A 256 11.28 -28.98 34.05
N PRO A 257 12.00 -28.07 33.37
CA PRO A 257 12.93 -27.17 34.04
C PRO A 257 12.21 -26.16 34.94
N GLU A 258 12.80 -25.87 36.09
CA GLU A 258 12.33 -24.84 37.01
C GLU A 258 12.52 -23.43 36.43
N SER A 259 11.58 -22.54 36.75
CA SER A 259 11.63 -21.12 36.36
C SER A 259 12.16 -20.26 37.50
N LYS A 260 13.16 -19.41 37.21
CA LYS A 260 13.83 -18.58 38.24
C LYS A 260 12.90 -17.55 38.92
N ASN A 261 11.79 -17.17 38.29
CA ASN A 261 10.82 -16.21 38.81
C ASN A 261 9.38 -16.68 38.54
N LYS A 262 8.46 -16.45 39.51
CA LYS A 262 7.01 -16.58 39.28
C LYS A 262 6.51 -15.46 38.38
N ILE A 263 5.47 -15.74 37.60
CA ILE A 263 4.85 -14.73 36.73
C ILE A 263 3.99 -13.81 37.59
N SER A 264 4.34 -12.51 37.62
CA SER A 264 3.53 -11.52 38.33
C SER A 264 2.21 -11.27 37.61
N SER A 265 1.17 -10.86 38.37
CA SER A 265 -0.14 -10.54 37.78
C SER A 265 -0.04 -9.41 36.74
N ASP A 266 0.88 -8.47 36.94
CA ASP A 266 1.06 -7.31 36.07
C ASP A 266 1.77 -7.68 34.77
N LEU A 267 2.77 -8.58 34.83
CA LEU A 267 3.41 -9.13 33.65
C LEU A 267 2.39 -9.93 32.81
N LEU A 268 1.54 -10.73 33.47
CA LEU A 268 0.50 -11.50 32.78
C LEU A 268 -0.53 -10.59 32.11
N LYS A 269 -1.03 -9.56 32.79
CA LYS A 269 -1.96 -8.57 32.19
C LYS A 269 -1.34 -7.88 30.97
N THR A 270 -0.09 -7.45 31.09
CA THR A 270 0.65 -6.80 30.00
C THR A 270 0.82 -7.75 28.81
N ALA A 271 1.19 -9.00 29.07
CA ALA A 271 1.32 -10.02 28.04
C ALA A 271 -0.02 -10.34 27.36
N ILE A 272 -1.13 -10.46 28.11
CA ILE A 272 -2.47 -10.69 27.55
C ILE A 272 -2.84 -9.55 26.59
N HIS A 273 -2.62 -8.29 26.98
CA HIS A 273 -2.86 -7.15 26.11
C HIS A 273 -2.02 -7.21 24.83
N GLY A 274 -0.72 -7.53 24.96
CA GLY A 274 0.17 -7.74 23.82
C GLY A 274 -0.29 -8.86 22.88
N ILE A 275 -0.74 -10.00 23.43
CA ILE A 275 -1.30 -11.11 22.64
C ILE A 275 -2.51 -10.64 21.82
N THR A 276 -3.44 -9.89 22.44
CA THR A 276 -4.63 -9.38 21.73
C THR A 276 -4.25 -8.47 20.56
N LEU A 277 -3.30 -7.55 20.75
CA LEU A 277 -2.84 -6.66 19.69
C LEU A 277 -2.16 -7.43 18.56
N VAL A 278 -1.26 -8.36 18.88
CA VAL A 278 -0.52 -9.14 17.88
C VAL A 278 -1.47 -10.08 17.11
N ARG A 279 -2.42 -10.74 17.77
CA ARG A 279 -3.47 -11.54 17.09
C ARG A 279 -4.27 -10.69 16.11
N GLY A 280 -4.68 -9.49 16.52
CA GLY A 280 -5.39 -8.54 15.66
C GLY A 280 -4.58 -8.17 14.41
N ARG A 281 -3.30 -7.85 14.58
CA ARG A 281 -2.37 -7.55 13.48
C ARG A 281 -2.20 -8.74 12.54
N ASN A 282 -1.93 -9.93 13.08
CA ASN A 282 -1.70 -11.13 12.28
C ASN A 282 -2.95 -11.54 11.49
N LYS A 283 -4.14 -11.40 12.07
CA LYS A 283 -5.41 -11.62 11.34
C LYS A 283 -5.55 -10.69 10.13
N GLN A 284 -5.16 -9.43 10.26
CA GLN A 284 -5.18 -8.49 9.15
C GLN A 284 -4.17 -8.87 8.06
N ILE A 285 -2.94 -9.24 8.46
CA ILE A 285 -1.90 -9.72 7.54
C ILE A 285 -2.38 -10.96 6.77
N ALA A 286 -3.00 -11.92 7.45
CA ALA A 286 -3.56 -13.12 6.82
C ALA A 286 -4.63 -12.78 5.76
N ASN A 287 -5.51 -11.81 6.04
CA ASN A 287 -6.53 -11.36 5.08
C ASN A 287 -5.91 -10.70 3.85
N ILE A 288 -4.90 -9.85 4.04
CA ILE A 288 -4.16 -9.20 2.95
C ILE A 288 -3.48 -10.26 2.08
N ARG A 289 -2.76 -11.21 2.68
CA ARG A 289 -2.10 -12.32 1.96
C ARG A 289 -3.10 -13.16 1.16
N ARG A 290 -4.26 -13.49 1.73
CA ARG A 290 -5.31 -14.25 1.02
C ARG A 290 -5.82 -13.49 -0.21
N SER A 291 -6.09 -12.19 -0.06
CA SER A 291 -6.54 -11.34 -1.17
C SER A 291 -5.49 -11.23 -2.27
N LEU A 292 -4.21 -11.03 -1.91
CA LEU A 292 -3.10 -10.98 -2.86
C LEU A 292 -2.92 -12.31 -3.60
N ASN A 293 -2.94 -13.44 -2.89
CA ASN A 293 -2.81 -14.76 -3.51
C ASN A 293 -3.96 -15.07 -4.47
N GLU A 294 -5.19 -14.60 -4.16
CA GLU A 294 -6.33 -14.72 -5.07
C GLU A 294 -6.13 -13.88 -6.33
N GLN A 295 -5.65 -12.65 -6.21
CA GLN A 295 -5.30 -11.81 -7.37
C GLN A 295 -4.18 -12.44 -8.22
N ILE A 296 -3.13 -12.97 -7.60
CA ILE A 296 -2.03 -13.66 -8.28
C ILE A 296 -2.57 -14.88 -9.04
N ARG A 297 -3.45 -15.68 -8.43
CA ARG A 297 -4.08 -16.82 -9.09
C ARG A 297 -4.89 -16.39 -10.31
N LEU A 298 -5.73 -15.35 -10.17
CA LEU A 298 -6.53 -14.82 -11.27
C LEU A 298 -5.65 -14.30 -12.43
N LEU A 299 -4.56 -13.61 -12.10
CA LEU A 299 -3.57 -13.18 -13.09
C LEU A 299 -2.90 -14.38 -13.78
N GLY A 300 -2.57 -15.43 -13.02
CA GLY A 300 -2.03 -16.68 -13.57
C GLY A 300 -2.98 -17.35 -14.56
N ASP A 301 -4.27 -17.42 -14.24
CA ASP A 301 -5.30 -17.98 -15.13
C ASP A 301 -5.48 -17.13 -16.41
N ILE A 302 -5.40 -15.80 -16.30
CA ILE A 302 -5.42 -14.90 -17.46
C ILE A 302 -4.20 -15.12 -18.35
N ILE A 303 -3.00 -15.22 -17.76
CA ILE A 303 -1.76 -15.47 -18.50
C ILE A 303 -1.84 -16.82 -19.23
N ALA A 304 -2.26 -17.89 -18.54
CA ALA A 304 -2.41 -19.21 -19.15
C ALA A 304 -3.40 -19.20 -20.32
N THR A 305 -4.51 -18.46 -20.19
CA THR A 305 -5.50 -18.30 -21.27
C THR A 305 -4.89 -17.57 -22.48
N ARG A 306 -4.09 -16.52 -22.24
CA ARG A 306 -3.41 -15.77 -23.30
C ARG A 306 -2.33 -16.59 -23.99
N ASP A 307 -1.57 -17.39 -23.24
CA ASP A 307 -0.56 -18.29 -23.80
C ASP A 307 -1.21 -19.33 -24.71
N ASN A 308 -2.36 -19.90 -24.32
CA ASN A 308 -3.13 -20.81 -25.17
C ASN A 308 -3.63 -20.13 -26.46
N GLN A 309 -4.08 -18.87 -26.39
CA GLN A 309 -4.48 -18.11 -27.57
C GLN A 309 -3.30 -17.83 -28.51
N ILE A 310 -2.13 -17.47 -27.95
CA ILE A 310 -0.90 -17.26 -28.71
C ILE A 310 -0.48 -18.56 -29.40
N MET A 311 -0.56 -19.70 -28.72
CA MET A 311 -0.25 -21.01 -29.31
C MET A 311 -1.21 -21.37 -30.45
N SER A 312 -2.52 -21.07 -30.31
CA SER A 312 -3.50 -21.26 -31.39
C SER A 312 -3.19 -20.40 -32.60
N LEU A 313 -2.90 -19.11 -32.39
CA LEU A 313 -2.54 -18.18 -33.46
C LEU A 313 -1.24 -18.56 -34.16
N ASP A 314 -0.23 -19.05 -33.44
CA ASP A 314 1.03 -19.51 -34.03
C ASP A 314 0.82 -20.78 -34.88
N SER A 315 -0.09 -21.67 -34.46
CA SER A 315 -0.51 -22.84 -35.24
C SER A 315 -1.25 -22.45 -36.52
N GLU A 316 -2.20 -21.51 -36.44
CA GLU A 316 -2.90 -20.96 -37.62
C GLU A 316 -1.93 -20.27 -38.58
N LEU A 317 -1.01 -19.46 -38.06
CA LEU A 317 0.00 -18.78 -38.85
C LEU A 317 0.90 -19.79 -39.58
N THR A 318 1.27 -20.89 -38.91
CA THR A 318 2.07 -21.98 -39.49
C THR A 318 1.31 -22.73 -40.59
N ALA A 319 0.01 -22.97 -40.41
CA ALA A 319 -0.86 -23.54 -41.44
C ALA A 319 -0.99 -22.61 -42.68
N VAL A 320 -1.04 -21.30 -42.45
CA VAL A 320 -1.08 -20.29 -43.50
C VAL A 320 0.24 -20.24 -44.29
N TYR A 321 1.40 -20.28 -43.60
CA TYR A 321 2.73 -20.30 -44.24
C TYR A 321 3.00 -21.57 -45.07
N SER A 322 2.35 -22.68 -44.75
CA SER A 322 2.47 -23.95 -45.48
C SER A 322 1.48 -24.08 -46.65
N SER A 323 0.57 -23.12 -46.84
CA SER A 323 -0.39 -23.13 -47.95
C SER A 323 0.25 -22.65 -49.27
N HIS A 324 -0.02 -23.38 -50.37
CA HIS A 324 0.58 -23.13 -51.69
C HIS A 324 0.26 -21.75 -52.29
N SER A 325 -0.77 -21.06 -51.79
CA SER A 325 -1.19 -19.72 -52.25
C SER A 325 -0.23 -18.61 -51.79
N TRP A 326 0.48 -18.81 -50.67
CA TRP A 326 1.39 -17.81 -50.07
C TRP A 326 2.70 -17.59 -50.83
N MET A 327 3.11 -18.53 -51.69
CA MET A 327 4.42 -18.48 -52.35
C MET A 327 4.47 -17.63 -53.63
N VAL A 328 3.34 -17.13 -54.17
CA VAL A 328 3.28 -16.74 -55.60
C VAL A 328 3.22 -15.22 -55.89
N THR A 329 2.93 -14.30 -54.97
CA THR A 329 2.78 -12.87 -55.33
C THR A 329 3.85 -11.92 -54.77
N ARG A 330 4.36 -11.01 -55.63
CA ARG A 330 5.44 -10.04 -55.34
C ARG A 330 5.17 -9.01 -54.23
N PRO A 331 3.94 -8.48 -54.02
CA PRO A 331 3.66 -7.56 -52.90
C PRO A 331 3.86 -8.25 -51.53
N LEU A 332 3.63 -9.55 -51.46
CA LEU A 332 3.71 -10.33 -50.23
C LEU A 332 5.14 -10.76 -49.87
N ARG A 333 6.10 -10.71 -50.80
CA ARG A 333 7.55 -10.86 -50.49
C ARG A 333 8.09 -9.70 -49.65
N ALA A 334 7.55 -8.49 -49.83
CA ALA A 334 7.89 -7.34 -49.00
C ALA A 334 7.36 -7.53 -47.56
N ILE A 335 6.14 -8.06 -47.42
CA ILE A 335 5.54 -8.41 -46.12
C ILE A 335 6.29 -9.57 -45.44
N ASN A 336 6.74 -10.58 -46.19
CA ASN A 336 7.58 -11.65 -45.65
C ASN A 336 8.95 -11.12 -45.17
N SER A 337 9.57 -10.16 -45.87
CA SER A 337 10.81 -9.52 -45.43
C SER A 337 10.64 -8.65 -44.16
N LEU A 338 9.48 -8.00 -44.01
CA LEU A 338 9.09 -7.22 -42.83
C LEU A 338 8.80 -8.15 -41.64
N LEU A 339 8.05 -9.23 -41.85
CA LEU A 339 7.77 -10.24 -40.83
C LEU A 339 9.03 -11.01 -40.40
N HIS A 340 9.97 -11.30 -41.31
CA HIS A 340 11.25 -11.92 -40.95
C HIS A 340 12.13 -10.98 -40.11
N ARG A 341 12.12 -9.67 -40.41
CA ARG A 341 12.76 -8.64 -39.57
C ARG A 341 12.11 -8.55 -38.20
N SER A 342 10.78 -8.58 -38.13
CA SER A 342 10.03 -8.55 -36.87
C SER A 342 10.27 -9.81 -36.03
N LYS A 343 10.31 -11.01 -36.64
CA LYS A 343 10.67 -12.28 -35.97
C LYS A 343 12.12 -12.26 -35.47
N LEU A 344 13.07 -11.71 -36.23
CA LEU A 344 14.47 -11.59 -35.81
C LEU A 344 14.64 -10.59 -34.65
N GLU A 345 13.89 -9.49 -34.67
CA GLU A 345 13.86 -8.50 -33.58
C GLU A 345 13.16 -9.07 -32.33
N LEU A 346 12.06 -9.81 -32.46
CA LEU A 346 11.41 -10.55 -31.36
C LEU A 346 12.33 -11.63 -30.78
N LYS A 347 13.12 -12.31 -31.61
CA LYS A 347 14.12 -13.31 -31.17
C LYS A 347 15.30 -12.65 -30.44
N LYS A 348 15.76 -11.48 -30.89
CA LYS A 348 16.73 -10.65 -30.15
C LYS A 348 16.14 -10.11 -28.85
N LEU A 349 14.85 -9.75 -28.84
CA LEU A 349 14.13 -9.29 -27.67
C LEU A 349 13.98 -10.39 -26.62
N THR A 350 13.63 -11.61 -27.03
CA THR A 350 13.57 -12.79 -26.14
C THR A 350 14.95 -13.21 -25.65
N THR A 351 15.99 -13.05 -26.47
CA THR A 351 17.39 -13.30 -26.04
C THR A 351 17.90 -12.21 -25.08
N SER A 352 17.43 -10.96 -25.23
CA SER A 352 17.72 -9.83 -24.32
C SER A 352 16.88 -9.88 -23.04
N LEU A 353 15.64 -10.35 -23.11
CA LEU A 353 14.74 -10.63 -21.98
C LEU A 353 15.30 -11.71 -21.05
N LYS A 354 15.93 -12.75 -21.63
CA LYS A 354 16.63 -13.80 -20.87
C LYS A 354 17.91 -13.31 -20.18
N ARG A 355 18.44 -12.13 -20.50
CA ARG A 355 19.76 -11.65 -20.02
C ARG A 355 19.71 -10.43 -19.10
N ASN A 356 18.71 -9.54 -19.21
CA ASN A 356 18.70 -8.22 -18.53
C ASN A 356 17.38 -7.84 -17.82
N GLY A 357 16.39 -8.73 -17.71
CA GLY A 357 15.13 -8.44 -17.01
C GLY A 357 14.18 -7.44 -17.69
N ILE A 358 12.92 -7.43 -17.23
CA ILE A 358 11.75 -6.85 -17.92
C ILE A 358 11.78 -5.30 -17.99
N ARG A 359 12.39 -4.61 -17.02
CA ARG A 359 12.26 -3.14 -16.86
C ARG A 359 13.00 -2.28 -17.90
N VAL A 360 14.17 -2.69 -18.39
CA VAL A 360 14.99 -1.85 -19.32
C VAL A 360 14.55 -1.98 -20.78
N THR A 361 13.99 -3.13 -21.16
CA THR A 361 13.58 -3.42 -22.55
C THR A 361 12.26 -2.74 -22.91
N VAL A 362 11.31 -2.68 -21.96
CA VAL A 362 10.03 -1.98 -22.12
C VAL A 362 10.24 -0.46 -22.33
N PHE A 363 11.20 0.13 -21.62
CA PHE A 363 11.54 1.56 -21.73
C PHE A 363 12.07 1.96 -23.12
N LYS A 364 12.89 1.10 -23.77
CA LYS A 364 13.44 1.37 -25.12
C LYS A 364 12.42 1.17 -26.24
N ILE A 365 11.43 0.30 -26.05
CA ILE A 365 10.35 0.04 -27.02
C ILE A 365 9.35 1.19 -27.05
N ILE A 366 8.98 1.70 -25.86
CA ILE A 366 8.10 2.87 -25.72
C ILE A 366 8.70 4.12 -26.38
N MET A 367 10.03 4.30 -26.27
CA MET A 367 10.75 5.41 -26.91
C MET A 367 10.80 5.31 -28.46
N ARG A 368 10.79 4.10 -29.04
CA ARG A 368 10.85 3.91 -30.51
C ARG A 368 9.50 3.91 -31.19
N LEU A 369 8.45 3.38 -30.54
CA LEU A 369 7.08 3.39 -31.07
C LEU A 369 6.49 4.82 -31.14
N ARG A 370 6.94 5.73 -30.28
CA ARG A 370 6.54 7.15 -30.30
C ARG A 370 7.04 7.98 -31.50
N ARG A 371 7.95 7.45 -32.34
CA ARG A 371 8.51 8.18 -33.49
C ARG A 371 7.91 7.82 -34.86
N GLY A 372 6.99 6.85 -34.96
CA GLY A 372 6.69 6.20 -36.25
C GLY A 372 5.23 6.10 -36.72
N LEU A 373 4.25 6.76 -36.10
CA LEU A 373 2.84 6.64 -36.51
C LEU A 373 2.23 7.98 -36.93
N VAL A 374 2.40 8.30 -38.21
CA VAL A 374 1.49 9.14 -39.00
C VAL A 374 1.18 8.33 -40.27
N GLU A 375 -0.10 8.23 -40.60
CA GLU A 375 -0.73 7.63 -41.80
C GLU A 375 -0.88 6.10 -41.88
N PHE A 376 -2.12 5.61 -41.71
CA PHE A 376 -2.75 4.64 -42.64
C PHE A 376 -4.30 4.76 -42.59
N PRO A 377 -5.03 4.69 -43.73
CA PRO A 377 -6.48 4.87 -43.80
C PRO A 377 -7.29 3.55 -43.69
N SER A 378 -8.57 3.74 -43.36
CA SER A 378 -9.67 2.79 -43.13
C SER A 378 -9.87 1.68 -44.18
N ILE A 379 -10.14 0.46 -43.71
CA ILE A 379 -10.80 -0.61 -44.48
C ILE A 379 -12.02 -1.11 -43.69
N THR A 380 -13.15 -1.18 -44.39
CA THR A 380 -14.51 -1.47 -43.95
C THR A 380 -14.79 -2.95 -43.66
N THR A 381 -15.80 -3.17 -42.82
CA THR A 381 -16.38 -4.43 -42.32
C THR A 381 -16.99 -5.33 -43.39
N ASP A 382 -16.91 -6.66 -43.23
CA ASP A 382 -18.11 -7.54 -43.17
C ASP A 382 -17.80 -9.03 -42.92
N THR A 383 -18.76 -9.70 -42.24
CA THR A 383 -18.96 -11.15 -41.96
C THR A 383 -18.03 -11.80 -40.89
N PHE A 384 -18.48 -12.38 -39.76
CA PHE A 384 -19.65 -13.22 -39.45
C PHE A 384 -20.14 -13.10 -37.96
N TYR A 385 -21.43 -13.35 -37.74
CA TYR A 385 -22.20 -13.20 -36.48
C TYR A 385 -21.95 -14.25 -35.38
N SER A 386 -21.79 -13.79 -34.13
CA SER A 386 -22.50 -14.27 -32.93
C SER A 386 -22.30 -13.25 -31.80
N THR A 387 -22.97 -12.11 -31.92
CA THR A 387 -22.68 -10.88 -31.16
C THR A 387 -23.89 -10.42 -30.34
N LYS A 388 -24.23 -11.20 -29.31
CA LYS A 388 -25.08 -10.69 -28.22
C LYS A 388 -24.41 -10.90 -26.86
N ASN A 389 -24.05 -12.15 -26.53
CA ASN A 389 -23.34 -12.43 -25.27
C ASN A 389 -21.92 -11.84 -25.24
N ALA A 390 -21.18 -11.88 -26.35
CA ALA A 390 -19.85 -11.29 -26.42
C ALA A 390 -19.85 -9.75 -26.36
N ILE A 391 -20.93 -9.09 -26.78
CA ILE A 391 -21.07 -7.62 -26.66
C ILE A 391 -21.43 -7.24 -25.23
N ASP A 392 -22.28 -8.02 -24.57
CA ASP A 392 -22.66 -7.79 -23.17
C ASP A 392 -21.49 -8.11 -22.22
N ASP A 393 -20.72 -9.17 -22.47
CA ASP A 393 -19.51 -9.51 -21.72
C ASP A 393 -18.38 -8.51 -21.99
N GLN A 394 -18.23 -8.03 -23.24
CA GLN A 394 -17.27 -6.99 -23.58
C GLN A 394 -17.66 -5.63 -22.99
N LYS A 395 -18.94 -5.27 -22.97
CA LYS A 395 -19.43 -4.07 -22.25
C LYS A 395 -19.22 -4.19 -20.75
N ALA A 396 -19.49 -5.35 -20.15
CA ALA A 396 -19.26 -5.60 -18.73
C ALA A 396 -17.76 -5.53 -18.39
N LEU A 397 -16.89 -6.08 -19.23
CA LEU A 397 -15.42 -5.95 -19.10
C LEU A 397 -14.93 -4.51 -19.33
N GLU A 398 -15.47 -3.80 -20.33
CA GLU A 398 -15.16 -2.39 -20.60
C GLU A 398 -15.66 -1.45 -19.48
N GLU A 399 -16.80 -1.77 -18.84
CA GLU A 399 -17.28 -1.08 -17.64
C GLU A 399 -16.43 -1.38 -16.40
N THR A 400 -15.92 -2.62 -16.28
CA THR A 400 -15.05 -3.04 -15.17
C THR A 400 -13.65 -2.38 -15.24
N PHE A 401 -13.16 -2.04 -16.44
CA PHE A 401 -11.85 -1.38 -16.66
C PHE A 401 -11.94 0.09 -17.11
N LYS A 402 -13.11 0.72 -17.00
CA LYS A 402 -13.29 2.12 -17.41
C LYS A 402 -12.46 3.04 -16.51
N LYS A 403 -11.61 3.87 -17.11
CA LYS A 403 -10.89 4.94 -16.38
C LYS A 403 -11.92 5.82 -15.66
N LYS A 404 -11.92 5.80 -14.32
CA LYS A 404 -12.83 6.60 -13.50
C LYS A 404 -12.27 8.00 -13.31
N LEU A 405 -13.10 9.02 -13.51
CA LEU A 405 -12.80 10.38 -13.09
C LEU A 405 -13.45 10.61 -11.72
N THR A 406 -12.59 10.78 -10.71
CA THR A 406 -13.00 11.03 -9.33
C THR A 406 -12.75 12.49 -8.99
N LEU A 407 -13.77 13.17 -8.47
CA LEU A 407 -13.66 14.51 -7.88
C LEU A 407 -13.66 14.40 -6.35
N ILE A 408 -12.78 15.14 -5.68
CA ILE A 408 -12.78 15.32 -4.23
C ILE A 408 -12.88 16.82 -3.94
N SER A 409 -13.83 17.22 -3.10
CA SER A 409 -14.02 18.63 -2.71
C SER A 409 -14.32 18.73 -1.22
N MET A 410 -13.66 19.69 -0.56
CA MET A 410 -13.94 20.09 0.83
C MET A 410 -14.70 21.41 0.80
N VAL A 411 -15.87 21.45 1.44
CA VAL A 411 -16.85 22.52 1.27
C VAL A 411 -17.22 23.09 2.64
N LYS A 412 -17.31 24.42 2.75
CA LYS A 412 -17.74 25.12 3.97
C LYS A 412 -18.61 26.32 3.60
N ASN A 413 -19.89 26.30 3.97
CA ASN A 413 -20.83 27.41 3.78
C ASN A 413 -20.91 27.94 2.34
N GLU A 414 -21.12 27.04 1.37
CA GLU A 414 -21.12 27.33 -0.06
C GLU A 414 -22.52 27.32 -0.70
N LYS A 415 -23.58 27.55 0.10
CA LYS A 415 -24.97 27.51 -0.38
C LYS A 415 -25.21 28.32 -1.66
N GLY A 416 -24.53 29.46 -1.81
CA GLY A 416 -24.68 30.34 -2.96
C GLY A 416 -24.07 29.85 -4.28
N ILE A 417 -23.39 28.71 -4.32
CA ILE A 417 -22.82 28.12 -5.55
C ILE A 417 -22.92 26.61 -5.64
N LEU A 418 -23.14 25.93 -4.51
CA LEU A 418 -23.02 24.49 -4.44
C LEU A 418 -24.00 23.74 -5.37
N GLU A 419 -25.20 24.27 -5.63
CA GLU A 419 -26.10 23.69 -6.65
C GLU A 419 -25.49 23.75 -8.06
N THR A 420 -24.85 24.87 -8.38
CA THR A 420 -24.18 25.06 -9.67
C THR A 420 -22.96 24.16 -9.79
N PHE A 421 -22.13 24.10 -8.74
CA PHE A 421 -20.97 23.22 -8.66
C PHE A 421 -21.36 21.74 -8.73
N ALA A 422 -22.37 21.31 -7.98
CA ALA A 422 -22.88 19.94 -8.01
C ALA A 422 -23.38 19.54 -9.41
N GLY A 423 -24.11 20.43 -10.08
CA GLY A 423 -24.56 20.17 -11.46
C GLY A 423 -23.42 20.10 -12.47
N HIS A 424 -22.34 20.86 -12.25
CA HIS A 424 -21.12 20.76 -13.03
C HIS A 424 -20.37 19.45 -12.78
N ALA A 425 -20.19 19.09 -11.51
CA ALA A 425 -19.54 17.86 -11.10
C ALA A 425 -20.27 16.62 -11.65
N LEU A 426 -21.60 16.56 -11.50
CA LEU A 426 -22.43 15.47 -12.02
C LEU A 426 -22.37 15.35 -13.54
N GLY A 427 -22.14 16.45 -14.27
CA GLY A 427 -21.96 16.44 -15.71
C GLY A 427 -20.61 15.87 -16.15
N LEU A 428 -19.58 15.94 -15.29
CA LEU A 428 -18.20 15.68 -15.68
C LEU A 428 -17.50 14.53 -14.97
N PHE A 429 -17.99 13.99 -13.86
CA PHE A 429 -17.27 12.99 -13.05
C PHE A 429 -18.07 11.71 -12.85
N ASP A 430 -17.38 10.57 -12.75
CA ASP A 430 -18.01 9.27 -12.50
C ASP A 430 -18.21 9.02 -10.99
N ARG A 431 -17.38 9.66 -10.16
CA ARG A 431 -17.40 9.58 -8.70
C ARG A 431 -17.10 10.97 -8.11
N ILE A 432 -17.88 11.39 -7.12
CA ILE A 432 -17.81 12.73 -6.52
C ILE A 432 -17.82 12.56 -5.01
N ILE A 433 -16.73 12.94 -4.34
CA ILE A 433 -16.58 12.89 -2.89
C ILE A 433 -16.68 14.33 -2.37
N LEU A 434 -17.74 14.62 -1.62
CA LEU A 434 -17.98 15.93 -1.01
C LEU A 434 -17.83 15.82 0.52
N VAL A 435 -16.93 16.62 1.07
CA VAL A 435 -16.64 16.66 2.50
C VAL A 435 -17.11 17.98 3.08
N ASP A 436 -18.12 17.94 3.95
CA ASP A 436 -18.58 19.13 4.66
C ASP A 436 -17.63 19.48 5.83
N HIS A 437 -17.18 20.73 5.88
CA HIS A 437 -16.29 21.24 6.94
C HIS A 437 -17.04 22.09 7.95
N ARG A 438 -18.00 21.47 8.64
CA ARG A 438 -18.83 22.10 9.69
C ARG A 438 -19.64 23.28 9.17
N SER A 439 -20.37 23.08 8.07
CA SER A 439 -21.23 24.14 7.53
C SER A 439 -22.43 24.42 8.43
N THR A 440 -22.93 25.65 8.37
CA THR A 440 -24.04 26.19 9.18
C THR A 440 -25.11 26.89 8.34
N ASP A 441 -24.97 26.90 7.00
CA ASP A 441 -25.86 27.63 6.09
C ASP A 441 -26.89 26.75 5.34
N GLY A 442 -26.89 25.44 5.60
CA GLY A 442 -27.66 24.43 4.86
C GLY A 442 -26.82 23.56 3.92
N THR A 443 -25.54 23.89 3.73
CA THR A 443 -24.62 23.17 2.82
C THR A 443 -24.53 21.68 3.15
N LYS A 444 -24.38 21.33 4.44
CA LYS A 444 -24.28 19.94 4.89
C LYS A 444 -25.53 19.13 4.51
N GLU A 445 -26.70 19.69 4.78
CA GLU A 445 -27.99 19.07 4.50
C GLU A 445 -28.19 18.87 2.99
N TYR A 446 -27.74 19.84 2.19
CA TYR A 446 -27.76 19.74 0.73
C TYR A 446 -26.86 18.63 0.20
N ILE A 447 -25.61 18.53 0.66
CA ILE A 447 -24.69 17.48 0.22
C ILE A 447 -25.25 16.11 0.59
N LYS A 448 -25.81 15.96 1.80
CA LYS A 448 -26.45 14.72 2.24
C LYS A 448 -27.61 14.33 1.32
N ALA A 449 -28.54 15.24 1.07
CA ALA A 449 -29.66 15.01 0.15
C ALA A 449 -29.20 14.68 -1.28
N LEU A 450 -28.10 15.30 -1.74
CA LEU A 450 -27.49 15.01 -3.02
C LEU A 450 -26.92 13.59 -3.07
N SER A 451 -26.21 13.14 -2.03
CA SER A 451 -25.67 11.78 -1.92
C SER A 451 -26.73 10.69 -1.85
N GLU A 452 -27.88 10.98 -1.23
CA GLU A 452 -29.03 10.06 -1.17
C GLU A 452 -29.71 9.94 -2.54
N ARG A 453 -29.67 11.00 -3.35
CA ARG A 453 -30.28 11.03 -4.69
C ARG A 453 -29.38 10.44 -5.77
N TYR A 454 -28.08 10.71 -5.72
CA TYR A 454 -27.14 10.38 -6.78
C TYR A 454 -26.09 9.38 -6.27
N PRO A 455 -26.11 8.11 -6.75
CA PRO A 455 -25.14 7.09 -6.32
C PRO A 455 -23.67 7.46 -6.59
N ALA A 456 -23.42 8.37 -7.54
CA ALA A 456 -22.08 8.87 -7.84
C ALA A 456 -21.55 9.84 -6.77
N VAL A 457 -22.38 10.34 -5.86
CA VAL A 457 -22.02 11.33 -4.84
C VAL A 457 -21.89 10.67 -3.48
N GLU A 458 -20.71 10.80 -2.88
CA GLU A 458 -20.41 10.37 -1.51
C GLU A 458 -20.29 11.58 -0.59
N PHE A 459 -20.94 11.48 0.56
CA PHE A 459 -20.93 12.51 1.60
C PHE A 459 -20.10 12.06 2.80
N PHE A 460 -19.23 12.96 3.26
CA PHE A 460 -18.50 12.87 4.51
C PHE A 460 -18.62 14.19 5.30
N SER A 461 -18.59 14.12 6.63
CA SER A 461 -18.41 15.31 7.47
C SER A 461 -17.01 15.32 8.06
N PHE A 462 -16.32 16.45 8.05
CA PHE A 462 -15.05 16.65 8.73
C PHE A 462 -15.24 17.55 9.94
N ASP A 463 -15.29 16.95 11.14
CA ASP A 463 -15.62 17.62 12.39
C ASP A 463 -14.37 18.13 13.12
N GLU A 464 -13.65 19.04 12.45
CA GLU A 464 -12.45 19.69 12.95
C GLU A 464 -12.58 21.20 12.69
N PRO A 465 -12.48 22.10 13.68
CA PRO A 465 -12.58 23.55 13.43
C PRO A 465 -11.44 24.10 12.54
N GLY A 466 -10.24 23.54 12.64
CA GLY A 466 -9.05 23.95 11.90
C GLY A 466 -9.08 23.60 10.41
N TYR A 467 -8.34 24.34 9.60
CA TYR A 467 -8.25 24.13 8.15
C TYR A 467 -7.13 23.14 7.74
N TYR A 468 -7.35 21.85 7.98
CA TYR A 468 -6.40 20.75 7.69
C TYR A 468 -6.65 20.08 6.32
N GLN A 469 -6.70 20.88 5.26
CA GLN A 469 -7.03 20.41 3.91
C GLN A 469 -6.02 19.38 3.38
N SER A 470 -4.72 19.64 3.50
CA SER A 470 -3.66 18.73 3.03
C SER A 470 -3.78 17.33 3.64
N GLN A 471 -3.98 17.25 4.95
CA GLN A 471 -4.13 16.00 5.69
C GLN A 471 -5.40 15.26 5.24
N LEU A 472 -6.53 15.98 5.16
CA LEU A 472 -7.81 15.42 4.75
C LEU A 472 -7.76 14.85 3.33
N MET A 473 -7.25 15.61 2.36
CA MET A 473 -7.17 15.19 0.96
C MET A 473 -6.25 13.98 0.79
N THR A 474 -5.11 13.98 1.48
CA THR A 474 -4.20 12.83 1.51
C THR A 474 -4.91 11.60 2.08
N TRP A 475 -5.61 11.74 3.20
CA TRP A 475 -6.30 10.64 3.86
C TRP A 475 -7.38 10.05 2.95
N ILE A 476 -8.21 10.88 2.31
CA ILE A 476 -9.29 10.42 1.41
C ILE A 476 -8.70 9.65 0.24
N VAL A 477 -7.66 10.17 -0.41
CA VAL A 477 -7.04 9.47 -1.52
C VAL A 477 -6.51 8.11 -1.10
N LYS A 478 -5.75 8.06 0.01
CA LYS A 478 -5.12 6.82 0.47
C LYS A 478 -6.12 5.78 0.99
N ASN A 479 -7.22 6.20 1.60
CA ASN A 479 -8.14 5.29 2.30
C ASN A 479 -9.48 5.04 1.59
N ILE A 480 -9.95 5.98 0.75
CA ILE A 480 -11.28 5.94 0.11
C ILE A 480 -11.18 5.74 -1.40
N VAL A 481 -10.15 6.28 -2.06
CA VAL A 481 -9.96 6.11 -3.51
C VAL A 481 -9.14 4.86 -3.84
N HIS A 482 -8.11 4.55 -3.06
CA HIS A 482 -7.13 3.47 -3.30
C HIS A 482 -6.22 3.70 -4.51
N GLN A 483 -4.97 3.21 -4.40
CA GLN A 483 -3.92 3.43 -5.41
C GLN A 483 -4.15 2.67 -6.72
N ASP A 484 -4.90 1.57 -6.68
CA ASP A 484 -5.25 0.73 -7.83
C ASP A 484 -6.37 1.35 -8.69
N THR A 485 -6.98 2.47 -8.27
CA THR A 485 -7.96 3.19 -9.07
C THR A 485 -7.36 3.60 -10.42
N LEU A 486 -7.87 2.98 -11.48
CA LEU A 486 -7.58 3.34 -12.86
C LEU A 486 -8.34 4.61 -13.23
N GLY A 487 -7.62 5.69 -13.51
CA GLY A 487 -8.21 6.96 -13.93
C GLY A 487 -7.59 8.16 -13.23
N TRP A 488 -8.35 9.24 -13.12
CA TRP A 488 -7.86 10.52 -12.59
C TRP A 488 -8.59 10.92 -11.32
N VAL A 489 -7.84 11.51 -10.40
CA VAL A 489 -8.34 12.19 -9.21
C VAL A 489 -8.14 13.68 -9.38
N PHE A 490 -9.23 14.43 -9.22
CA PHE A 490 -9.29 15.88 -9.28
C PHE A 490 -9.64 16.44 -7.90
N PHE A 491 -9.03 17.57 -7.55
CA PHE A 491 -9.43 18.38 -6.41
C PHE A 491 -9.92 19.73 -6.90
N LEU A 492 -11.19 20.05 -6.62
CA LEU A 492 -11.77 21.35 -6.95
C LEU A 492 -12.45 21.94 -5.72
N ASP A 493 -12.23 23.22 -5.48
CA ASP A 493 -13.01 24.01 -4.53
C ASP A 493 -14.37 24.38 -5.18
N ALA A 494 -15.37 24.73 -4.38
CA ALA A 494 -16.75 24.94 -4.88
C ALA A 494 -16.89 26.12 -5.86
N ASP A 495 -15.88 26.99 -5.92
CA ASP A 495 -15.75 28.12 -6.84
C ASP A 495 -14.79 27.87 -8.01
N GLU A 496 -14.46 26.60 -8.27
CA GLU A 496 -13.58 26.17 -9.36
C GLU A 496 -14.31 25.25 -10.35
N PHE A 497 -14.25 25.60 -11.63
CA PHE A 497 -14.96 24.91 -12.70
C PHE A 497 -14.01 24.54 -13.84
N LEU A 498 -14.20 23.35 -14.40
CA LEU A 498 -13.46 22.94 -15.59
C LEU A 498 -14.01 23.65 -16.84
N PRO A 499 -13.16 24.07 -17.79
CA PRO A 499 -13.55 24.88 -18.94
C PRO A 499 -14.11 24.04 -20.09
N PHE A 500 -14.91 23.01 -19.80
CA PHE A 500 -15.45 22.08 -20.80
C PHE A 500 -16.97 22.14 -20.80
N GLU A 501 -17.56 22.24 -21.98
CA GLU A 501 -19.03 22.30 -22.12
C GLU A 501 -19.67 20.91 -22.07
N SER A 502 -18.88 19.84 -22.29
CA SER A 502 -19.36 18.46 -22.23
C SER A 502 -18.32 17.48 -21.68
N ARG A 503 -18.81 16.34 -21.17
CA ARG A 503 -17.99 15.19 -20.72
C ARG A 503 -17.11 14.64 -21.85
N GLU A 504 -17.60 14.63 -23.08
CA GLU A 504 -16.87 14.14 -24.25
C GLU A 504 -15.69 15.05 -24.57
N GLU A 505 -15.89 16.37 -24.50
CA GLU A 505 -14.80 17.34 -24.67
C GLU A 505 -13.74 17.15 -23.60
N PHE A 506 -14.17 17.06 -22.33
CA PHE A 506 -13.27 16.84 -21.22
C PHE A 506 -12.44 15.56 -21.41
N ASN A 507 -13.08 14.43 -21.75
CA ASN A 507 -12.38 13.16 -22.01
C ASN A 507 -11.39 13.26 -23.19
N ARG A 508 -11.76 13.93 -24.29
CA ARG A 508 -10.86 14.13 -25.44
C ARG A 508 -9.60 14.91 -25.05
N VAL A 509 -9.75 15.94 -24.22
CA VAL A 509 -8.61 16.74 -23.74
C VAL A 509 -7.77 15.92 -22.77
N LEU A 510 -8.40 15.22 -21.83
CA LEU A 510 -7.72 14.41 -20.81
C LEU A 510 -6.93 13.24 -21.42
N ALA A 511 -7.41 12.66 -22.52
CA ALA A 511 -6.73 11.58 -23.22
C ALA A 511 -5.31 11.94 -23.69
N LYS A 512 -5.02 13.24 -23.91
CA LYS A 512 -3.68 13.74 -24.28
C LYS A 512 -2.65 13.51 -23.17
N TYR A 513 -3.11 13.44 -21.92
CA TYR A 513 -2.27 13.33 -20.71
C TYR A 513 -2.25 11.91 -20.14
N ASN A 514 -2.72 10.89 -20.88
CA ASN A 514 -2.84 9.52 -20.39
C ASN A 514 -1.53 8.91 -19.86
N ALA A 515 -0.37 9.38 -20.34
CA ALA A 515 0.95 8.93 -19.92
C ALA A 515 1.55 9.76 -18.77
N SER A 516 0.85 10.80 -18.34
CA SER A 516 1.32 11.81 -17.39
C SER A 516 0.78 11.46 -16.00
N PRO A 517 1.63 11.23 -14.99
CA PRO A 517 1.16 10.88 -13.66
C PRO A 517 0.41 12.03 -12.97
N VAL A 518 0.84 13.27 -13.20
CA VAL A 518 0.26 14.48 -12.62
C VAL A 518 0.16 15.56 -13.69
N ILE A 519 -0.97 16.27 -13.73
CA ILE A 519 -1.15 17.50 -14.51
C ILE A 519 -1.38 18.70 -13.60
N SER A 520 -0.89 19.86 -14.00
CA SER A 520 -1.24 21.14 -13.38
C SER A 520 -2.34 21.84 -14.14
N MET A 521 -3.23 22.49 -13.38
CA MET A 521 -4.40 23.22 -13.86
C MET A 521 -4.34 24.65 -13.32
N PRO A 522 -3.72 25.59 -14.06
CA PRO A 522 -3.52 26.95 -13.56
C PRO A 522 -4.85 27.70 -13.43
N TRP A 523 -4.96 28.55 -12.41
CA TRP A 523 -6.15 29.38 -12.24
C TRP A 523 -6.26 30.42 -13.36
N LEU A 524 -7.45 30.49 -13.93
CA LEU A 524 -7.93 31.63 -14.69
C LEU A 524 -8.94 32.37 -13.82
N ASN A 525 -8.46 33.38 -13.07
CA ASN A 525 -9.30 34.22 -12.23
C ASN A 525 -10.25 35.05 -13.09
N LEU A 526 -11.56 34.85 -12.92
CA LEU A 526 -12.59 35.53 -13.70
C LEU A 526 -13.23 36.66 -12.91
N VAL A 527 -13.22 37.87 -13.46
CA VAL A 527 -13.83 39.05 -12.83
C VAL A 527 -15.29 39.16 -13.31
N PRO A 528 -16.31 39.03 -12.43
CA PRO A 528 -17.71 39.16 -12.85
C PRO A 528 -18.00 40.56 -13.40
N LEU A 529 -18.73 40.64 -14.51
CA LEU A 529 -19.32 41.91 -14.95
C LEU A 529 -20.57 42.27 -14.11
N ASP A 530 -21.16 41.28 -13.46
CA ASP A 530 -22.25 41.43 -12.48
C ASP A 530 -21.79 40.82 -11.15
N MET A 531 -21.52 41.68 -10.17
CA MET A 531 -21.08 41.28 -8.83
C MET A 531 -22.23 41.21 -7.81
N HIS A 532 -23.47 41.06 -8.29
CA HIS A 532 -24.68 41.02 -7.46
C HIS A 532 -25.43 39.70 -7.58
N SER A 533 -25.60 39.16 -8.79
CA SER A 533 -26.37 37.90 -8.98
C SER A 533 -25.70 36.68 -8.38
N GLY A 534 -24.35 36.65 -8.36
CA GLY A 534 -23.58 35.48 -7.97
C GLY A 534 -23.65 34.31 -8.97
N ALA A 535 -24.28 34.52 -10.13
CA ALA A 535 -24.42 33.51 -11.18
C ALA A 535 -23.08 33.22 -11.85
N VAL A 536 -22.83 31.94 -12.12
CA VAL A 536 -21.60 31.47 -12.77
C VAL A 536 -21.89 31.03 -14.20
N ILE A 537 -22.67 29.95 -14.36
CA ILE A 537 -23.03 29.43 -15.68
C ILE A 537 -23.95 30.40 -16.41
N GLY A 538 -23.61 30.72 -17.66
CA GLY A 538 -24.26 31.74 -18.48
C GLY A 538 -23.87 33.19 -18.14
N GLY A 539 -23.14 33.41 -17.04
CA GLY A 539 -22.65 34.72 -16.63
C GLY A 539 -21.54 35.25 -17.54
N LYS A 540 -21.35 36.58 -17.53
CA LYS A 540 -20.29 37.25 -18.27
C LYS A 540 -19.18 37.73 -17.34
N PHE A 541 -17.95 37.45 -17.72
CA PHE A 541 -16.76 37.73 -16.92
C PHE A 541 -15.68 38.35 -17.79
N LEU A 542 -14.75 39.09 -17.18
CA LEU A 542 -13.47 39.40 -17.78
C LEU A 542 -12.47 38.28 -17.48
N LYS A 543 -11.74 37.86 -18.51
CA LYS A 543 -10.59 36.96 -18.41
C LYS A 543 -9.32 37.66 -18.87
N SER A 544 -8.20 37.31 -18.25
CA SER A 544 -6.86 37.63 -18.77
C SER A 544 -6.41 36.55 -19.75
N ASP A 545 -5.45 36.87 -20.62
CA ASP A 545 -4.74 35.87 -21.41
C ASP A 545 -3.54 35.27 -20.64
N SER A 546 -3.22 35.84 -19.47
CA SER A 546 -2.26 35.28 -18.52
C SER A 546 -2.96 34.49 -17.42
N TYR A 547 -2.30 33.44 -16.93
CA TYR A 547 -2.78 32.64 -15.80
C TYR A 547 -2.11 33.08 -14.50
N ALA A 548 -2.77 32.82 -13.36
CA ALA A 548 -2.17 33.04 -12.05
C ALA A 548 -0.98 32.09 -11.82
N ALA A 549 -0.07 32.41 -10.89
CA ALA A 549 1.03 31.51 -10.55
C ALA A 549 0.53 30.26 -9.81
N HIS A 550 -0.58 30.39 -9.07
CA HIS A 550 -1.25 29.28 -8.41
C HIS A 550 -2.00 28.37 -9.39
N CYS A 551 -1.95 27.08 -9.11
CA CYS A 551 -2.60 26.04 -9.90
C CYS A 551 -3.13 24.93 -8.99
N LYS A 552 -4.17 24.24 -9.43
CA LYS A 552 -4.55 22.94 -8.86
C LYS A 552 -3.82 21.82 -9.58
N ILE A 553 -3.82 20.63 -9.02
CA ILE A 553 -3.36 19.42 -9.71
C ILE A 553 -4.47 18.38 -9.86
N ALA A 554 -4.33 17.56 -10.89
CA ALA A 554 -5.03 16.29 -11.01
C ALA A 554 -3.99 15.20 -11.28
N PHE A 555 -4.22 13.99 -10.78
CA PHE A 555 -3.23 12.91 -10.89
C PHE A 555 -3.88 11.55 -11.12
N GLN A 556 -3.10 10.60 -11.62
CA GLN A 556 -3.49 9.21 -11.83
C GLN A 556 -2.87 8.35 -10.73
N PRO A 557 -3.62 7.92 -9.69
CA PRO A 557 -3.08 7.20 -8.54
C PRO A 557 -2.24 5.99 -8.94
N ASN A 558 -2.71 5.24 -9.94
CA ASN A 558 -2.06 4.03 -10.45
C ASN A 558 -0.72 4.26 -11.16
N LEU A 559 -0.34 5.51 -11.44
CA LEU A 559 0.94 5.88 -12.04
C LEU A 559 1.92 6.52 -11.05
N ILE A 560 1.52 6.71 -9.78
CA ILE A 560 2.36 7.27 -8.72
C ILE A 560 2.99 6.11 -7.93
N PRO A 561 4.33 5.99 -7.87
CA PRO A 561 4.99 4.95 -7.08
C PRO A 561 4.98 5.24 -5.56
N ILE A 562 4.74 4.21 -4.75
CA ILE A 562 4.85 4.13 -3.27
C ILE A 562 3.80 4.94 -2.45
N ASP A 563 3.44 4.41 -1.27
CA ASP A 563 2.54 4.99 -0.25
C ASP A 563 3.02 6.31 0.42
N ASP A 564 4.08 6.93 -0.06
CA ASP A 564 4.82 8.04 0.58
C ASP A 564 4.64 9.39 -0.12
N TYR A 565 3.39 9.73 -0.47
CA TYR A 565 3.04 11.07 -0.93
C TYR A 565 2.00 11.75 -0.04
N ILE A 566 2.01 13.08 -0.02
CA ILE A 566 0.93 13.92 0.51
C ILE A 566 0.43 14.88 -0.56
N VAL A 567 -0.85 15.24 -0.48
CA VAL A 567 -1.44 16.33 -1.25
C VAL A 567 -1.10 17.63 -0.53
N ALA A 568 -0.36 18.54 -1.16
CA ALA A 568 0.03 19.81 -0.56
C ALA A 568 -1.19 20.69 -0.22
N GLN A 569 -1.03 21.58 0.77
CA GLN A 569 -2.04 22.58 1.11
C GLN A 569 -2.47 23.38 -0.13
N GLY A 570 -3.78 23.60 -0.29
CA GLY A 570 -4.34 24.24 -1.48
C GLY A 570 -4.50 23.29 -2.68
N ASN A 571 -4.11 22.01 -2.57
CA ASN A 571 -4.14 21.03 -3.66
C ASN A 571 -3.27 21.42 -4.87
N HIS A 572 -2.13 22.07 -4.60
CA HIS A 572 -1.25 22.63 -5.65
C HIS A 572 -0.15 21.66 -6.12
N ALA A 573 0.13 20.61 -5.36
CA ALA A 573 1.21 19.67 -5.66
C ALA A 573 1.00 18.32 -4.95
N LEU A 574 1.62 17.27 -5.50
CA LEU A 574 1.94 16.07 -4.74
C LEU A 574 3.37 16.19 -4.24
N LEU A 575 3.56 15.96 -2.94
CA LEU A 575 4.86 16.02 -2.28
C LEU A 575 5.30 14.61 -1.88
N VAL A 576 6.57 14.29 -2.13
CA VAL A 576 7.19 12.97 -1.91
C VAL A 576 8.57 13.09 -1.26
N GLY A 577 9.13 11.96 -0.85
CA GLY A 577 10.47 11.84 -0.30
C GLY A 577 10.51 12.19 1.19
N ALA A 578 11.71 12.11 1.80
CA ALA A 578 11.89 12.37 3.22
C ALA A 578 11.28 13.72 3.62
N ASN A 579 10.37 13.69 4.60
CA ASN A 579 9.60 14.83 5.11
C ASN A 579 8.72 15.54 4.07
N HIS A 580 8.36 14.88 2.95
CA HIS A 580 7.53 15.43 1.88
C HIS A 580 8.05 16.77 1.32
N SER A 581 9.37 16.86 1.14
CA SER A 581 10.05 18.09 0.75
C SER A 581 10.12 18.31 -0.77
N GLN A 582 9.82 17.29 -1.58
CA GLN A 582 9.97 17.34 -3.03
C GLN A 582 8.63 17.26 -3.74
N SER A 583 8.35 18.18 -4.66
CA SER A 583 7.18 18.10 -5.54
C SER A 583 7.41 17.14 -6.71
N LEU A 584 6.42 16.30 -7.01
CA LEU A 584 6.45 15.47 -8.22
C LEU A 584 6.39 16.32 -9.49
N PRO A 585 7.10 15.94 -10.57
CA PRO A 585 7.01 16.65 -11.85
C PRO A 585 5.58 16.67 -12.38
N VAL A 586 5.13 17.85 -12.80
CA VAL A 586 3.78 18.08 -13.35
C VAL A 586 3.85 18.39 -14.84
N GLU A 587 2.96 17.79 -15.62
CA GLU A 587 2.73 18.21 -17.00
C GLU A 587 1.71 19.35 -17.03
N ARG A 588 1.97 20.41 -17.81
CA ARG A 588 1.03 21.52 -17.89
C ARG A 588 -0.24 21.08 -18.62
N GLY A 589 -1.34 21.02 -17.89
CA GLY A 589 -2.66 20.63 -18.40
C GLY A 589 -3.41 21.82 -19.00
N PHE A 590 -4.68 21.94 -18.62
CA PHE A 590 -5.59 23.00 -19.04
C PHE A 590 -5.94 23.92 -17.86
N PRO A 591 -6.30 25.20 -18.10
CA PRO A 591 -6.68 26.10 -17.03
C PRO A 591 -8.01 25.68 -16.39
N ILE A 592 -8.28 26.21 -15.20
CA ILE A 592 -9.59 26.12 -14.55
C ILE A 592 -10.18 27.51 -14.36
N TYR A 593 -11.49 27.62 -14.54
CA TYR A 593 -12.23 28.84 -14.25
C TYR A 593 -12.36 28.97 -12.73
N HIS A 594 -11.79 30.04 -12.18
CA HIS A 594 -11.81 30.29 -10.75
C HIS A 594 -12.64 31.56 -10.46
N PHE A 595 -13.62 31.42 -9.58
CA PHE A 595 -14.58 32.45 -9.20
C PHE A 595 -14.41 32.86 -7.73
N PRO A 596 -13.23 33.35 -7.32
CA PRO A 596 -12.90 33.56 -5.91
C PRO A 596 -13.84 34.56 -5.22
N ILE A 597 -14.36 35.51 -6.01
CA ILE A 597 -15.24 36.59 -5.56
C ILE A 597 -16.37 36.75 -6.60
N ARG A 598 -17.60 36.56 -6.15
CA ARG A 598 -18.81 36.68 -6.98
C ARG A 598 -19.74 37.77 -6.50
N THR A 599 -19.89 37.92 -5.18
CA THR A 599 -20.70 38.97 -4.56
C THR A 599 -20.06 39.48 -3.28
N LYS A 600 -20.43 40.69 -2.84
CA LYS A 600 -19.97 41.28 -1.58
C LYS A 600 -20.27 40.38 -0.38
N GLN A 601 -21.45 39.79 -0.34
CA GLN A 601 -21.85 38.91 0.76
C GLN A 601 -21.05 37.61 0.76
N GLN A 602 -20.86 37.00 -0.41
CA GLN A 602 -20.03 35.81 -0.54
C GLN A 602 -18.59 36.08 -0.11
N LEU A 603 -17.99 37.21 -0.52
CA LEU A 603 -16.65 37.57 -0.09
C LEU A 603 -16.53 37.69 1.42
N ARG A 604 -17.45 38.41 2.07
CA ARG A 604 -17.44 38.56 3.53
C ARG A 604 -17.50 37.21 4.23
N ASN A 605 -18.39 36.33 3.81
CA ASN A 605 -18.52 35.00 4.39
C ASN A 605 -17.24 34.16 4.17
N LYS A 606 -16.70 34.16 2.94
CA LYS A 606 -15.47 33.43 2.59
C LYS A 606 -14.29 33.86 3.46
N ILE A 607 -14.07 35.17 3.58
CA ILE A 607 -12.95 35.71 4.36
C ILE A 607 -13.15 35.47 5.85
N PHE A 608 -14.35 35.70 6.37
CA PHE A 608 -14.66 35.46 7.79
C PHE A 608 -14.40 33.99 8.18
N HIS A 609 -15.01 33.04 7.48
CA HIS A 609 -14.86 31.62 7.80
C HIS A 609 -13.46 31.08 7.50
N GLY A 610 -12.83 31.56 6.43
CA GLY A 610 -11.46 31.17 6.09
C GLY A 610 -10.45 31.60 7.15
N VAL A 611 -10.53 32.88 7.58
CA VAL A 611 -9.67 33.40 8.65
C VAL A 611 -9.96 32.70 9.98
N GLU A 612 -11.23 32.49 10.34
CA GLU A 612 -11.58 31.75 11.57
C GLU A 612 -11.02 30.33 11.57
N SER A 613 -11.19 29.56 10.49
CA SER A 613 -10.69 28.18 10.43
C SER A 613 -9.16 28.10 10.49
N TYR A 614 -8.41 29.06 9.94
CA TYR A 614 -6.96 29.13 10.14
C TYR A 614 -6.57 29.56 11.56
N ARG A 615 -7.33 30.47 12.19
CA ARG A 615 -7.11 30.85 13.60
C ARG A 615 -7.35 29.66 14.53
N SER A 616 -8.34 28.82 14.25
CA SER A 616 -8.65 27.62 15.03
C SER A 616 -7.53 26.57 15.01
N MET A 617 -6.60 26.62 14.05
CA MET A 617 -5.43 25.74 14.04
C MET A 617 -4.41 26.11 15.13
N GLY A 618 -4.46 27.33 15.68
CA GLY A 618 -3.56 27.78 16.75
C GLY A 618 -2.08 27.62 16.36
N LYS A 619 -1.34 26.86 17.18
CA LYS A 619 0.11 26.59 16.97
C LYS A 619 0.39 25.70 15.75
N ASN A 620 -0.61 24.99 15.23
CA ASN A 620 -0.46 24.11 14.08
C ASN A 620 -0.58 24.87 12.74
N ARG A 621 -0.85 26.17 12.74
CA ARG A 621 -0.84 26.97 11.52
C ARG A 621 0.60 27.19 11.06
N VAL A 622 0.96 26.63 9.90
CA VAL A 622 2.23 26.93 9.21
C VAL A 622 2.26 28.40 8.79
N GLU A 623 3.38 29.07 9.02
CA GLU A 623 3.58 30.47 8.64
C GLU A 623 3.36 30.66 7.13
N GLY A 624 2.60 31.70 6.76
CA GLY A 624 2.25 32.01 5.37
C GLY A 624 1.01 31.30 4.82
N PHE A 625 0.56 30.17 5.40
CA PHE A 625 -0.68 29.54 4.94
C PHE A 625 -1.91 30.39 5.27
N GLY A 626 -2.77 30.62 4.28
CA GLY A 626 -3.94 31.49 4.40
C GLY A 626 -3.64 33.00 4.49
N ALA A 627 -2.38 33.43 4.30
CA ALA A 627 -1.98 34.83 4.46
C ALA A 627 -2.76 35.79 3.53
N HIS A 628 -3.16 35.34 2.34
CA HIS A 628 -3.95 36.14 1.41
C HIS A 628 -5.36 36.45 1.97
N TRP A 629 -5.98 35.55 2.74
CA TRP A 629 -7.27 35.86 3.40
C TRP A 629 -7.10 36.87 4.54
N ASP A 630 -6.00 36.81 5.30
CA ASP A 630 -5.68 37.82 6.30
C ASP A 630 -5.41 39.20 5.67
N GLU A 631 -4.74 39.23 4.51
CA GLU A 631 -4.51 40.45 3.74
C GLU A 631 -5.82 41.05 3.22
N ILE A 632 -6.66 40.24 2.57
CA ILE A 632 -7.98 40.68 2.09
C ILE A 632 -8.83 41.17 3.27
N ASN A 633 -8.84 40.47 4.41
CA ASN A 633 -9.57 40.91 5.61
C ASN A 633 -9.11 42.30 6.07
N LYS A 634 -7.80 42.55 6.16
CA LYS A 634 -7.25 43.87 6.53
C LYS A 634 -7.61 44.96 5.53
N ILE A 635 -7.65 44.64 4.23
CA ILE A 635 -8.06 45.59 3.19
C ILE A 635 -9.55 45.91 3.33
N MET A 636 -10.40 44.90 3.56
CA MET A 636 -11.84 45.07 3.78
C MET A 636 -12.17 45.86 5.05
N ASP A 637 -11.39 45.70 6.13
CA ASP A 637 -11.59 46.46 7.38
C ASP A 637 -11.26 47.95 7.21
N ARG A 638 -10.34 48.28 6.30
CA ARG A 638 -9.85 49.66 6.08
C ARG A 638 -10.56 50.40 4.95
N ASN A 639 -11.30 49.69 4.10
CA ASN A 639 -11.89 50.24 2.89
C ASN A 639 -13.36 49.81 2.75
N GLY A 640 -14.20 50.68 2.19
CA GLY A 640 -15.54 50.26 1.76
C GLY A 640 -15.44 49.22 0.64
N LEU A 641 -16.23 48.15 0.71
CA LEU A 641 -16.22 47.11 -0.32
C LEU A 641 -16.98 47.58 -1.57
N THR A 642 -16.25 48.15 -2.52
CA THR A 642 -16.74 48.53 -3.85
C THR A 642 -16.47 47.43 -4.88
N ASP A 643 -17.09 47.55 -6.06
CA ASP A 643 -16.97 46.54 -7.11
C ASP A 643 -15.59 46.60 -7.76
N GLU A 644 -15.00 47.78 -7.84
CA GLU A 644 -13.64 48.00 -8.35
C GLU A 644 -12.57 47.47 -7.40
N LEU A 645 -12.81 47.55 -6.07
CA LEU A 645 -11.94 46.91 -5.09
C LEU A 645 -12.03 45.39 -5.18
N MET A 646 -13.23 44.83 -5.32
CA MET A 646 -13.42 43.40 -5.56
C MET A 646 -12.73 42.95 -6.85
N ALA A 647 -12.84 43.72 -7.94
CA ALA A 647 -12.14 43.43 -9.20
C ALA A 647 -10.62 43.36 -9.00
N GLY A 648 -10.03 44.31 -8.28
CA GLY A 648 -8.59 44.29 -8.01
C GLY A 648 -8.15 43.13 -7.10
N MET A 649 -8.99 42.75 -6.13
CA MET A 649 -8.81 41.54 -5.31
C MET A 649 -8.84 40.27 -6.15
N ILE A 650 -9.74 40.16 -7.13
CA ILE A 650 -9.82 39.00 -8.05
C ILE A 650 -8.58 38.92 -8.94
N VAL A 651 -8.18 40.04 -9.52
CA VAL A 651 -7.02 40.10 -10.42
C VAL A 651 -5.74 39.65 -9.70
N SER A 652 -5.60 40.03 -8.43
CA SER A 652 -4.45 39.68 -7.60
C SER A 652 -4.69 38.43 -6.74
N TYR A 653 -5.75 37.66 -6.97
CA TYR A 653 -6.15 36.60 -6.05
C TYR A 653 -5.11 35.47 -6.03
N GLY A 654 -4.59 35.19 -4.83
CA GLY A 654 -3.49 34.24 -4.62
C GLY A 654 -2.10 34.89 -4.63
N GLU A 655 -1.97 36.12 -5.12
CA GLU A 655 -0.72 36.87 -5.14
C GLU A 655 -0.72 37.97 -4.05
N PRO A 656 0.45 38.41 -3.57
CA PRO A 656 0.54 39.56 -2.69
C PRO A 656 -0.10 40.81 -3.33
N MET A 657 -1.08 41.42 -2.65
CA MET A 657 -1.78 42.58 -3.19
C MET A 657 -0.92 43.83 -3.11
N LYS A 658 -0.80 44.57 -4.22
CA LYS A 658 -0.05 45.85 -4.26
C LYS A 658 -1.00 47.02 -4.51
N PRO A 659 -0.85 48.15 -3.78
CA PRO A 659 -1.55 49.38 -4.12
C PRO A 659 -1.22 49.88 -5.54
N PRO A 660 -2.17 50.50 -6.26
CA PRO A 660 -3.58 50.68 -5.89
C PRO A 660 -4.37 49.37 -5.99
N TYR A 661 -5.19 49.07 -4.97
CA TYR A 661 -5.98 47.83 -4.89
C TYR A 661 -7.22 47.82 -5.78
N ILE A 662 -7.61 48.98 -6.30
CA ILE A 662 -8.84 49.19 -7.05
C ILE A 662 -8.53 48.99 -8.54
N LYS A 663 -9.37 48.22 -9.23
CA LYS A 663 -9.29 48.02 -10.69
C LYS A 663 -10.65 48.25 -11.34
N ASN A 664 -10.67 49.14 -12.33
CA ASN A 664 -11.89 49.41 -13.09
C ASN A 664 -12.04 48.43 -14.25
N ILE A 665 -13.26 47.98 -14.55
CA ILE A 665 -13.55 47.10 -15.69
C ILE A 665 -13.01 47.68 -17.01
N SER A 666 -13.29 48.98 -17.28
CA SER A 666 -12.81 49.66 -18.49
C SER A 666 -11.28 49.77 -18.57
N GLU A 667 -10.60 49.78 -17.43
CA GLU A 667 -9.13 49.79 -17.37
C GLU A 667 -8.58 48.40 -17.66
N LEU A 668 -9.14 47.37 -17.02
CA LEU A 668 -8.77 45.97 -17.28
C LEU A 668 -8.93 45.61 -18.77
N MET A 669 -9.99 46.07 -19.42
CA MET A 669 -10.17 45.87 -20.86
C MET A 669 -9.06 46.54 -21.69
N ARG A 670 -8.57 47.72 -21.28
CA ARG A 670 -7.40 48.36 -21.93
C ARG A 670 -6.09 47.63 -21.64
N GLU A 671 -6.00 46.96 -20.48
CA GLU A 671 -4.88 46.10 -20.09
C GLU A 671 -4.93 44.70 -20.75
N GLY A 672 -5.88 44.46 -21.67
CA GLY A 672 -5.96 43.24 -22.47
C GLY A 672 -6.95 42.20 -21.96
N TYR A 673 -7.75 42.50 -20.94
CA TYR A 673 -8.82 41.59 -20.52
C TYR A 673 -9.92 41.52 -21.57
N SER A 674 -10.43 40.32 -21.79
CA SER A 674 -11.50 40.04 -22.75
C SER A 674 -12.75 39.50 -22.06
N VAL A 675 -13.93 39.80 -22.61
CA VAL A 675 -15.19 39.29 -22.09
C VAL A 675 -15.37 37.84 -22.54
N ILE A 676 -15.67 36.97 -21.58
CA ILE A 676 -16.08 35.58 -21.80
C ILE A 676 -17.47 35.36 -21.20
N GLN A 677 -18.30 34.59 -21.90
CA GLN A 677 -19.51 34.02 -21.32
C GLN A 677 -19.18 32.59 -20.88
N VAL A 678 -19.41 32.30 -19.59
CA VAL A 678 -19.05 31.00 -19.03
C VAL A 678 -20.12 29.98 -19.40
N ASN A 679 -19.80 29.15 -20.39
CA ASN A 679 -20.53 27.94 -20.70
C ASN A 679 -19.66 26.78 -20.23
N SER A 680 -20.17 26.00 -19.29
CA SER A 680 -19.50 24.80 -18.82
C SER A 680 -20.53 23.71 -18.65
N CYS A 681 -20.09 22.45 -18.70
CA CYS A 681 -20.95 21.30 -18.57
C CYS A 681 -21.75 21.45 -17.28
N TYR A 682 -23.08 21.43 -17.41
CA TYR A 682 -23.98 21.64 -16.29
C TYR A 682 -25.22 20.80 -16.48
N SER A 683 -25.46 19.92 -15.52
CA SER A 683 -26.70 19.15 -15.40
C SER A 683 -27.43 19.62 -14.16
N LYS A 684 -28.57 20.31 -14.32
CA LYS A 684 -29.32 20.84 -13.16
C LYS A 684 -29.66 19.69 -12.20
N PRO A 685 -29.17 19.71 -10.95
CA PRO A 685 -29.52 18.68 -9.98
C PRO A 685 -31.03 18.71 -9.71
N SER A 686 -31.63 17.53 -9.51
CA SER A 686 -33.03 17.40 -9.10
C SER A 686 -33.24 17.74 -7.62
N VAL A 687 -32.14 17.92 -6.87
CA VAL A 687 -32.14 18.35 -5.47
C VAL A 687 -31.87 19.85 -5.42
N ASN A 688 -32.73 20.60 -4.75
CA ASN A 688 -32.58 22.04 -4.53
C ASN A 688 -32.58 22.36 -3.02
N PHE A 689 -31.88 23.42 -2.62
CA PHE A 689 -31.87 23.93 -1.24
C PHE A 689 -33.27 24.27 -0.71
N ASN A 690 -34.22 24.61 -1.58
CA ASN A 690 -35.59 24.93 -1.20
C ASN A 690 -36.43 23.70 -0.82
N ASP A 691 -36.04 22.51 -1.30
CA ASP A 691 -36.77 21.26 -1.07
C ASP A 691 -36.30 20.53 0.20
N ILE A 692 -35.26 21.04 0.86
CA ILE A 692 -34.66 20.45 2.05
C ILE A 692 -35.43 20.95 3.27
N PRO A 693 -36.08 20.07 4.06
CA PRO A 693 -36.86 20.49 5.21
C PRO A 693 -35.95 21.23 6.21
N ARG A 694 -36.28 22.51 6.45
CA ARG A 694 -35.69 23.27 7.57
C ARG A 694 -36.29 22.71 8.85
N ASN A 695 -35.63 21.80 9.56
CA ASN A 695 -36.05 21.48 10.91
C ASN A 695 -34.89 21.18 11.88
N GLN A 696 -34.84 22.09 12.86
CA GLN A 696 -34.72 21.90 14.31
C GLN A 696 -33.47 21.23 14.89
N GLU A 697 -32.77 22.05 15.69
CA GLU A 697 -31.90 21.76 16.83
C GLU A 697 -31.48 20.30 17.05
N SER A 698 -30.15 20.16 17.04
CA SER A 698 -29.38 19.00 17.46
C SER A 698 -29.97 18.30 18.68
N ARG A 699 -30.48 17.08 18.49
CA ARG A 699 -30.51 16.09 19.58
C ARG A 699 -29.07 15.64 19.82
N THR A 700 -28.61 15.87 21.05
CA THR A 700 -27.41 15.29 21.64
C THR A 700 -27.57 13.78 21.71
N ASP A 701 -27.02 13.06 20.72
CA ASP A 701 -26.93 11.61 20.79
C ASP A 701 -25.81 11.21 21.75
N SER A 702 -26.24 10.57 22.84
CA SER A 702 -25.42 10.00 23.90
C SER A 702 -24.34 9.05 23.38
N LEU A 703 -23.12 9.27 23.87
CA LEU A 703 -21.92 8.45 23.67
C LEU A 703 -22.18 6.96 23.96
N LYS A 704 -22.17 6.14 22.92
CA LYS A 704 -21.75 4.73 23.00
C LYS A 704 -20.41 4.63 22.27
N GLN A 705 -19.37 4.20 22.97
CA GLN A 705 -18.08 3.89 22.36
C GLN A 705 -18.26 2.76 21.34
N GLN A 706 -18.14 3.09 20.06
CA GLN A 706 -18.21 2.18 18.92
C GLN A 706 -16.96 2.36 18.04
N ARG A 707 -16.64 1.31 17.28
CA ARG A 707 -15.35 1.06 16.63
C ARG A 707 -14.99 2.14 15.61
N VAL A 708 -14.00 2.95 15.95
CA VAL A 708 -13.26 3.80 15.02
C VAL A 708 -12.25 2.92 14.26
N LYS A 709 -12.19 3.06 12.93
CA LYS A 709 -11.09 2.45 12.15
C LYS A 709 -9.86 3.35 12.29
N ASP A 710 -8.94 2.90 13.12
CA ASP A 710 -7.67 3.58 13.41
C ASP A 710 -6.64 3.29 12.32
N VAL A 711 -6.35 4.26 11.44
CA VAL A 711 -5.27 4.15 10.44
C VAL A 711 -4.21 5.20 10.75
N ASP A 712 -2.97 4.75 10.94
CA ASP A 712 -1.81 5.60 11.18
C ASP A 712 -1.20 5.96 9.82
N VAL A 713 -1.53 7.14 9.29
CA VAL A 713 -0.87 7.72 8.11
C VAL A 713 0.35 8.42 8.65
N GLY A 714 1.55 7.82 8.51
CA GLY A 714 2.85 8.25 9.07
C GLY A 714 3.22 9.73 8.88
N LEU A 715 2.48 10.60 9.55
CA LEU A 715 2.61 12.05 9.59
C LEU A 715 3.12 12.35 11.00
N ASN A 716 4.40 12.06 11.23
CA ASN A 716 5.04 12.08 12.56
C ASN A 716 4.99 13.45 13.27
N GLU A 717 4.35 14.47 12.70
CA GLU A 717 4.24 15.82 13.27
C GLU A 717 2.86 16.52 13.14
N TRP A 718 1.81 15.89 12.55
CA TRP A 718 0.61 16.65 12.09
C TRP A 718 -0.79 16.12 12.48
N GLY A 719 -0.90 15.24 13.47
CA GLY A 719 -2.18 14.70 13.96
C GLY A 719 -2.76 13.58 13.09
N ARG A 720 -3.58 12.70 13.69
CA ARG A 720 -4.07 11.47 13.05
C ARG A 720 -5.53 11.63 12.63
N ILE A 721 -5.86 11.44 11.35
CA ILE A 721 -7.28 11.43 10.92
C ILE A 721 -7.91 10.07 11.20
N THR A 722 -9.00 10.06 11.96
CA THR A 722 -9.83 8.88 12.22
C THR A 722 -11.19 8.98 11.54
N TYR A 723 -11.81 7.83 11.27
CA TYR A 723 -13.08 7.73 10.55
C TYR A 723 -14.09 6.88 11.31
N ASP A 724 -15.26 7.47 11.58
CA ASP A 724 -16.46 6.81 12.09
C ASP A 724 -17.32 6.39 10.90
N ASP A 725 -17.28 5.10 10.59
CA ASP A 725 -17.95 4.49 9.43
C ASP A 725 -19.49 4.59 9.53
N ASP A 726 -20.04 4.44 10.74
CA ASP A 726 -21.47 4.47 10.99
C ASP A 726 -22.05 5.88 10.78
N LYS A 727 -21.28 6.91 11.12
CA LYS A 727 -21.72 8.32 11.00
C LYS A 727 -21.21 9.02 9.75
N ARG A 728 -20.28 8.39 9.01
CA ARG A 728 -19.49 9.01 7.93
C ARG A 728 -18.80 10.31 8.37
N VAL A 729 -18.22 10.30 9.57
CA VAL A 729 -17.54 11.47 10.16
C VAL A 729 -16.04 11.22 10.24
N LEU A 730 -15.26 12.22 9.83
CA LEU A 730 -13.82 12.29 9.90
C LEU A 730 -13.44 13.23 11.05
N HIS A 731 -12.53 12.77 11.91
CA HIS A 731 -12.01 13.52 13.05
C HIS A 731 -10.49 13.65 12.93
N LEU A 732 -9.93 14.79 13.33
CA LEU A 732 -8.50 14.93 13.55
C LEU A 732 -8.21 14.64 15.03
N CYS A 733 -7.33 13.68 15.32
CA CYS A 733 -6.94 13.23 16.65
C CYS A 733 -5.54 13.69 17.04
#